data_AF-A0A915NTE5-F1
#
_entry.id   AF-A0A915NTE5-F1
#
_cell.length_a   1.000
_cell.length_b   1.000
_cell.length_c   1.000
_cell.angle_alpha   90.00
_cell.angle_beta   90.00
_cell.angle_gamma   90.00
#
_symmetry.space_group_name_H-M   'P 1'
#
loop_
_entity.id
_entity.type
_entity.pdbx_description
1 polymer ?
#
loop_
_entity_poly.entity_id
_entity_poly.type
_entity_poly.pdbx_seq_one_letter_code
_entity_poly.pdbx_strand_id
1 'polypeptide(L)'
;MPPIPDGPLEDGKTENDLESAKFTKDKETVDVVQPTAKLIGLTKEQLEQYRNDPFWKAIRYALFIAFWLVWLAMFVGAILIVIMSPKCVDVEWQNKMTVYKIFSLAYKDVDNKLDSNAGFGDFDGIKEKLGEIKQMGISVIWPTPILNYDKNKLSPEAIIDLEISTELGGQESFKELIKSAHTKDLKVLVDLPLTVASGNGNWVKQKEIKNGLLTPTGDATLLNLKNPEIQEPLLALARNFAKLGVDALNLADYGLLGRNSEDLINFANKINLDPELKNIHIYSEAEGIQNNGNINLIRPLFGNGEKKGFNSLLTKLNENIDSIDLKSKNNENNTNGNAEQIIWNIGNINAKGYRIDQLLTDVSLPDQRRLISHLFSLVELFIPGSVSVLYGEELAALSGKTGNKNPNQIVYPWDNSSTYTKENQFFAVSQIVKNGDYESQIKDEHSPLKVFSKLAKLRQQSDFALGQLIHNSLATNLDLYLINRYPSGSSGHYSLIINWSGSGNSISLKELFNKINSKKFTILASTDKNFGEETQKLFDGGDEIAEQKVVFPAFTALILNEQWILEKGDLLRERGDDLKIYTEEEYQKLMIFFMNFIQTMGQCLEKEVSQSINEGRDRPILRMQAIASACVYFRRFYSKRSLKDIDPFLLAVTCINLASKVEEMGHLSPNKLISAYTRTTKKWPVIESLIAHNHQINSHQIKGSEAEFCLVEMLDCSLIVYHPYRSLHQFRNDMKSCSIQNVDQLCQDAWRVCNDGMRSDAALLYHPHMIAIGK
;
A
#
# COMPACT_ATOMS: atom_id res chain seq x y z
N MET A 1 -69.43 -27.74 31.11
CA MET A 1 -70.19 -28.21 29.92
C MET A 1 -69.23 -28.29 28.74
N PRO A 2 -69.42 -29.27 27.84
CA PRO A 2 -68.42 -29.95 26.99
C PRO A 2 -68.28 -29.24 25.61
N PRO A 3 -67.81 -29.84 24.47
CA PRO A 3 -67.04 -31.07 24.19
C PRO A 3 -65.83 -30.86 23.22
N ILE A 4 -65.08 -31.95 22.99
CA ILE A 4 -64.21 -32.23 21.82
C ILE A 4 -65.10 -32.60 20.61
N PRO A 5 -64.78 -32.15 19.37
CA PRO A 5 -64.44 -33.08 18.26
C PRO A 5 -63.35 -32.48 17.32
N ASP A 6 -62.67 -33.12 16.37
CA ASP A 6 -62.61 -34.47 15.79
C ASP A 6 -61.27 -34.54 15.00
N GLY A 7 -60.70 -35.74 14.80
CA GLY A 7 -59.71 -36.01 13.74
C GLY A 7 -60.36 -36.03 12.33
N PRO A 8 -59.76 -36.59 11.26
CA PRO A 8 -58.73 -37.66 11.29
C PRO A 8 -57.74 -37.75 10.06
N LEU A 9 -56.97 -38.87 10.05
CA LEU A 9 -56.32 -39.62 8.92
C LEU A 9 -54.96 -39.12 8.35
N GLU A 10 -53.85 -39.88 8.52
CA GLU A 10 -53.35 -41.05 7.73
C GLU A 10 -52.88 -40.65 6.30
N ASP A 11 -51.79 -41.12 5.70
CA ASP A 11 -50.71 -42.06 6.01
C ASP A 11 -49.63 -41.90 4.90
N GLY A 12 -48.39 -42.37 5.07
CA GLY A 12 -47.47 -42.53 3.92
C GLY A 12 -45.95 -42.54 4.21
N LYS A 13 -45.37 -43.73 4.27
CA LYS A 13 -43.92 -44.05 4.37
C LYS A 13 -43.22 -44.18 3.01
N THR A 14 -41.88 -44.09 3.00
CA THR A 14 -40.91 -44.95 2.24
C THR A 14 -39.53 -44.93 2.94
N GLU A 15 -39.02 -46.07 3.44
CA GLU A 15 -37.92 -46.95 2.91
C GLU A 15 -36.50 -46.33 3.07
N ASN A 16 -35.44 -46.96 3.63
CA ASN A 16 -34.99 -48.35 3.70
C ASN A 16 -34.03 -48.55 4.90
N ASP A 17 -34.00 -49.75 5.47
CA ASP A 17 -32.76 -50.46 5.85
C ASP A 17 -33.09 -51.94 6.07
N LEU A 18 -32.61 -52.77 5.14
CA LEU A 18 -32.72 -54.22 5.10
C LEU A 18 -31.39 -54.82 5.56
N GLU A 19 -31.38 -55.60 6.64
CA GLU A 19 -30.40 -56.68 6.81
C GLU A 19 -31.10 -58.01 7.11
N SER A 20 -31.18 -58.80 6.04
CA SER A 20 -31.25 -60.26 5.88
C SER A 20 -31.63 -61.15 7.08
N ALA A 21 -32.85 -61.69 7.05
CA ALA A 21 -33.15 -62.98 7.64
C ALA A 21 -32.76 -64.10 6.66
N LYS A 22 -31.80 -64.96 7.03
CA LYS A 22 -31.51 -66.21 6.31
C LYS A 22 -32.45 -67.31 6.82
N PHE A 23 -33.28 -67.86 5.94
CA PHE A 23 -34.04 -69.09 6.21
C PHE A 23 -33.21 -70.31 5.80
N THR A 24 -32.83 -71.15 6.76
CA THR A 24 -32.45 -72.54 6.49
C THR A 24 -33.69 -73.41 6.69
N LYS A 25 -34.17 -74.02 5.60
CA LYS A 25 -35.10 -75.16 5.66
C LYS A 25 -34.34 -76.30 6.34
N ASP A 26 -34.95 -76.87 7.39
CA ASP A 26 -34.53 -78.06 8.14
C ASP A 26 -34.01 -77.77 9.55
N LYS A 27 -34.91 -77.32 10.44
CA LYS A 27 -35.05 -77.65 11.87
C LYS A 27 -36.01 -76.66 12.55
N GLU A 28 -37.02 -77.18 13.23
CA GLU A 28 -37.94 -76.41 14.07
C GLU A 28 -37.25 -75.98 15.38
N THR A 29 -36.49 -74.88 15.36
CA THR A 29 -36.13 -74.12 16.58
C THR A 29 -35.96 -72.64 16.23
N VAL A 30 -36.74 -71.76 16.87
CA VAL A 30 -36.59 -70.30 16.78
C VAL A 30 -35.75 -69.84 17.97
N ASP A 31 -34.52 -69.37 17.72
CA ASP A 31 -33.74 -68.63 18.71
C ASP A 31 -34.30 -67.21 18.83
N VAL A 32 -35.02 -66.94 19.92
CA VAL A 32 -35.50 -65.59 20.26
C VAL A 32 -34.35 -64.81 20.86
N VAL A 33 -33.75 -63.91 20.07
CA VAL A 33 -32.84 -62.88 20.60
C VAL A 33 -33.68 -61.87 21.40
N GLN A 34 -33.45 -61.78 22.71
CA GLN A 34 -34.08 -60.76 23.55
C GLN A 34 -33.58 -59.36 23.14
N PRO A 35 -34.48 -58.36 22.94
CA PRO A 35 -34.06 -57.01 22.61
C PRO A 35 -33.44 -56.31 23.82
N THR A 36 -32.26 -55.72 23.64
CA THR A 36 -31.60 -54.90 24.67
C THR A 36 -32.40 -53.62 24.93
N ALA A 37 -32.68 -53.36 26.21
CA ALA A 37 -33.47 -52.20 26.65
C ALA A 37 -32.79 -50.88 26.27
N LYS A 38 -33.49 -50.05 25.50
CA LYS A 38 -33.08 -48.69 25.15
C LYS A 38 -33.27 -47.79 26.39
N LEU A 39 -32.22 -47.12 26.85
CA LEU A 39 -32.29 -46.19 27.99
C LEU A 39 -33.20 -45.01 27.64
N ILE A 40 -34.41 -44.96 28.21
CA ILE A 40 -35.35 -43.83 28.07
C ILE A 40 -35.12 -42.90 29.27
N GLY A 41 -35.04 -41.58 29.04
CA GLY A 41 -34.84 -40.59 30.11
C GLY A 41 -36.00 -40.55 31.14
N LEU A 42 -35.78 -39.90 32.29
CA LEU A 42 -36.78 -39.81 33.35
C LEU A 42 -38.02 -39.02 32.91
N THR A 43 -39.20 -39.48 33.35
CA THR A 43 -40.47 -38.78 33.14
C THR A 43 -40.60 -37.55 34.06
N LYS A 44 -41.46 -36.58 33.67
CA LYS A 44 -41.67 -35.33 34.45
C LYS A 44 -42.03 -35.59 35.91
N GLU A 45 -42.88 -36.57 36.17
CA GLU A 45 -43.38 -36.94 37.50
C GLU A 45 -42.26 -37.52 38.38
N GLN A 46 -41.36 -38.33 37.79
CA GLN A 46 -40.19 -38.88 38.48
C GLN A 46 -39.13 -37.80 38.76
N LEU A 47 -39.01 -36.78 37.89
CA LEU A 47 -38.07 -35.66 38.08
C LEU A 47 -38.57 -34.63 39.10
N GLU A 48 -39.89 -34.44 39.21
CA GLU A 48 -40.50 -33.47 40.14
C GLU A 48 -40.20 -33.80 41.61
N GLN A 49 -40.05 -35.08 41.96
CA GLN A 49 -39.66 -35.52 43.30
C GLN A 49 -38.26 -35.03 43.71
N TYR A 50 -37.34 -34.90 42.75
CA TYR A 50 -35.96 -34.44 42.98
C TYR A 50 -35.76 -32.95 42.67
N ARG A 51 -36.83 -32.22 42.28
CA ARG A 51 -36.76 -30.78 41.90
C ARG A 51 -36.18 -29.89 43.00
N ASN A 52 -36.52 -30.20 44.25
CA ASN A 52 -36.20 -29.40 45.44
C ASN A 52 -35.08 -30.00 46.30
N ASP A 53 -34.33 -30.99 45.78
CA ASP A 53 -33.16 -31.53 46.48
C ASP A 53 -32.20 -30.37 46.85
N PRO A 54 -31.87 -30.18 48.15
CA PRO A 54 -31.01 -29.09 48.60
C PRO A 54 -29.67 -29.02 47.86
N PHE A 55 -29.09 -30.17 47.52
CA PHE A 55 -27.81 -30.26 46.82
C PHE A 55 -27.91 -29.73 45.39
N TRP A 56 -28.84 -30.26 44.59
CA TRP A 56 -29.02 -29.87 43.19
C TRP A 56 -29.58 -28.45 43.03
N LYS A 57 -30.41 -28.01 43.98
CA LYS A 57 -30.92 -26.63 44.03
C LYS A 57 -29.77 -25.64 44.26
N ALA A 58 -28.88 -25.91 45.21
CA ALA A 58 -27.71 -25.08 45.48
C ALA A 58 -26.77 -25.01 44.26
N ILE A 59 -26.49 -26.16 43.62
CA ILE A 59 -25.67 -26.21 42.39
C ILE A 59 -26.29 -25.39 41.27
N ARG A 60 -27.62 -25.48 41.07
CA ARG A 60 -28.30 -24.71 40.01
C ARG A 60 -28.18 -23.21 40.23
N TYR A 61 -28.37 -22.72 41.46
CA TYR A 61 -28.17 -21.30 41.77
C TYR A 61 -26.71 -20.88 41.65
N ALA A 62 -25.77 -21.71 42.09
CA ALA A 62 -24.34 -21.44 41.96
C ALA A 62 -23.93 -21.33 40.48
N LEU A 63 -24.36 -22.26 39.62
CA LEU A 63 -24.12 -22.22 38.18
C LEU A 63 -24.80 -21.02 37.50
N PHE A 64 -26.01 -20.66 37.94
CA PHE A 64 -26.72 -19.51 37.40
C PHE A 64 -26.01 -18.19 37.74
N ILE A 65 -25.54 -18.03 38.98
CA ILE A 65 -24.76 -16.86 39.40
C ILE A 65 -23.41 -16.83 38.68
N ALA A 66 -22.71 -17.98 38.60
CA ALA A 66 -21.45 -18.08 37.89
C ALA A 66 -21.58 -17.73 36.41
N PHE A 67 -22.66 -18.15 35.75
CA PHE A 67 -22.96 -17.77 34.36
C PHE A 67 -23.03 -16.25 34.20
N TRP A 68 -23.77 -15.55 35.06
CA TRP A 68 -23.87 -14.09 34.98
C TRP A 68 -22.57 -13.37 35.33
N LEU A 69 -21.75 -13.91 36.23
CA LEU A 69 -20.42 -13.37 36.54
C LEU A 69 -19.46 -13.52 35.35
N VAL A 70 -19.42 -14.70 34.71
CA VAL A 70 -18.61 -14.94 33.51
C VAL A 70 -19.09 -14.07 32.36
N TRP A 71 -20.41 -13.95 32.19
CA TRP A 71 -20.98 -13.07 31.17
C TRP A 71 -20.58 -11.61 31.39
N LEU A 72 -20.66 -11.11 32.63
CA LEU A 72 -20.24 -9.75 32.96
C LEU A 72 -18.72 -9.56 32.76
N ALA A 73 -17.90 -10.55 33.15
CA ALA A 73 -16.46 -10.51 32.94
C ALA A 73 -16.09 -10.49 31.45
N MET A 74 -16.78 -11.29 30.62
CA MET A 74 -16.60 -11.30 29.17
C MET A 74 -17.03 -9.97 28.55
N PHE A 75 -18.13 -9.37 29.01
CA PHE A 75 -18.60 -8.06 28.56
C PHE A 75 -17.58 -6.95 28.89
N VAL A 76 -17.05 -6.93 30.12
CA VAL A 76 -15.99 -6.00 30.53
C VAL A 76 -14.71 -6.25 29.74
N GLY A 77 -14.34 -7.50 29.50
CA GLY A 77 -13.18 -7.87 28.68
C GLY A 77 -13.29 -7.38 27.24
N ALA A 78 -14.46 -7.52 26.62
CA ALA A 78 -14.72 -6.99 25.29
C ALA A 78 -14.61 -5.45 25.23
N ILE A 79 -15.16 -4.76 26.22
CA ILE A 79 -15.00 -3.29 26.34
C ILE A 79 -13.54 -2.91 26.51
N LEU A 80 -12.78 -3.63 27.33
CA LEU A 80 -11.35 -3.38 27.54
C LEU A 80 -10.53 -3.61 26.26
N ILE A 81 -10.81 -4.66 25.50
CA ILE A 81 -10.15 -4.89 24.20
C ILE A 81 -10.38 -3.71 23.27
N VAL A 82 -11.63 -3.24 23.14
CA VAL A 82 -11.95 -2.08 22.28
C VAL A 82 -11.24 -0.80 22.75
N ILE A 83 -11.10 -0.60 24.07
CA ILE A 83 -10.42 0.58 24.63
C ILE A 83 -8.90 0.48 24.46
N MET A 84 -8.33 -0.72 24.59
CA MET A 84 -6.89 -0.96 24.53
C MET A 84 -6.35 -1.18 23.12
N SER A 85 -7.20 -1.55 22.16
CA SER A 85 -6.83 -1.65 20.75
C SER A 85 -6.36 -0.28 20.27
N PRO A 86 -5.14 -0.18 19.70
CA PRO A 86 -4.68 1.07 19.12
C PRO A 86 -5.65 1.48 18.01
N LYS A 87 -6.06 2.74 18.00
CA LYS A 87 -6.88 3.27 16.91
C LYS A 87 -6.10 3.12 15.61
N CYS A 88 -6.77 2.65 14.55
CA CYS A 88 -6.23 2.81 13.22
C CYS A 88 -5.91 4.29 13.03
N VAL A 89 -4.65 4.59 12.68
CA VAL A 89 -4.28 5.95 12.31
C VAL A 89 -4.93 6.20 10.96
N ASP A 90 -6.12 6.78 10.96
CA ASP A 90 -6.71 7.29 9.72
C ASP A 90 -5.87 8.49 9.29
N VAL A 91 -4.89 8.20 8.43
CA VAL A 91 -3.97 9.21 7.94
C VAL A 91 -4.75 10.10 7.00
N GLU A 92 -5.01 11.34 7.44
CA GLU A 92 -5.59 12.36 6.59
C GLU A 92 -4.87 12.40 5.24
N TRP A 93 -5.64 12.53 4.16
CA TRP A 93 -5.12 12.49 2.80
C TRP A 93 -4.00 13.51 2.54
N GLN A 94 -3.98 14.59 3.35
CA GLN A 94 -2.99 15.66 3.33
C GLN A 94 -1.57 15.23 3.69
N ASN A 95 -1.42 14.16 4.47
CA ASN A 95 -0.12 13.68 4.95
C ASN A 95 0.56 12.71 3.99
N LYS A 96 -0.16 12.25 2.96
CA LYS A 96 0.31 11.24 1.99
C LYS A 96 0.10 11.66 0.54
N MET A 97 -0.15 12.94 0.28
CA MET A 97 -0.47 13.40 -1.07
C MET A 97 0.76 13.53 -1.96
N THR A 98 0.59 13.06 -3.20
CA THR A 98 1.43 13.40 -4.34
C THR A 98 0.65 14.42 -5.17
N VAL A 99 1.07 15.68 -5.10
CA VAL A 99 0.52 16.79 -5.87
C VAL A 99 1.19 16.86 -7.22
N TYR A 100 0.41 17.06 -8.27
CA TYR A 100 0.91 17.18 -9.64
C TYR A 100 0.56 18.56 -10.20
N LYS A 101 1.57 19.41 -10.32
CA LYS A 101 1.45 20.80 -10.79
C LYS A 101 1.43 20.83 -12.32
N ILE A 102 0.28 21.12 -12.90
CA ILE A 102 0.01 21.08 -14.34
C ILE A 102 -0.07 22.49 -14.88
N PHE A 103 0.71 22.78 -15.93
CA PHE A 103 0.50 24.00 -16.70
C PHE A 103 -0.65 23.80 -17.70
N SER A 104 -1.84 24.34 -17.41
CA SER A 104 -3.07 24.00 -18.13
C SER A 104 -2.96 24.21 -19.64
N LEU A 105 -2.32 25.29 -20.07
CA LEU A 105 -2.25 25.72 -21.47
C LEU A 105 -1.28 24.91 -22.33
N ALA A 106 -0.33 24.19 -21.74
CA ALA A 106 0.65 23.39 -22.48
C ALA A 106 0.50 21.88 -22.22
N TYR A 107 -0.54 21.47 -21.50
CA TYR A 107 -0.76 20.07 -21.15
C TYR A 107 -1.41 19.28 -22.29
N LYS A 108 -2.67 19.56 -22.64
CA LYS A 108 -3.36 18.90 -23.76
C LYS A 108 -4.49 19.78 -24.30
N ASP A 109 -4.59 19.86 -25.61
CA ASP A 109 -5.72 20.44 -26.35
C ASP A 109 -6.59 19.28 -26.89
N VAL A 110 -7.91 19.35 -26.67
CA VAL A 110 -8.89 18.35 -27.12
C VAL A 110 -9.20 18.51 -28.61
N ASP A 111 -9.18 19.73 -29.13
CA ASP A 111 -9.91 20.03 -30.35
C ASP A 111 -9.10 19.79 -31.63
N ASN A 112 -7.76 19.68 -31.58
CA ASN A 112 -6.88 19.54 -32.76
C ASN A 112 -7.25 20.52 -33.92
N LYS A 113 -7.96 21.63 -33.62
CA LYS A 113 -8.47 22.57 -34.61
C LYS A 113 -7.32 23.47 -35.00
N LEU A 114 -6.72 23.08 -36.11
CA LEU A 114 -5.55 23.67 -36.72
C LEU A 114 -5.89 24.99 -37.43
N ASP A 115 -6.61 25.91 -36.78
CA ASP A 115 -6.95 27.20 -37.38
C ASP A 115 -6.05 28.31 -36.83
N SER A 116 -4.88 28.46 -37.46
CA SER A 116 -4.01 29.66 -37.55
C SER A 116 -3.53 30.40 -36.28
N ASN A 117 -4.05 30.11 -35.09
CA ASN A 117 -3.53 30.52 -33.79
C ASN A 117 -3.39 29.25 -32.95
N ALA A 118 -2.16 28.83 -32.67
CA ALA A 118 -1.84 27.55 -32.01
C ALA A 118 -2.77 27.26 -30.81
N GLY A 119 -3.54 26.17 -30.90
CA GLY A 119 -4.49 25.74 -29.87
C GLY A 119 -3.81 25.59 -28.51
N PHE A 120 -4.32 26.33 -27.53
CA PHE A 120 -3.91 26.23 -26.14
C PHE A 120 -4.57 25.01 -25.50
N GLY A 121 -3.92 24.36 -24.55
CA GLY A 121 -4.56 23.32 -23.74
C GLY A 121 -5.72 23.89 -22.90
N ASP A 122 -6.72 23.06 -22.65
CA ASP A 122 -7.97 23.42 -21.98
C ASP A 122 -8.30 22.46 -20.81
N PHE A 123 -9.36 22.77 -20.04
CA PHE A 123 -9.78 21.91 -18.93
C PHE A 123 -10.28 20.54 -19.39
N ASP A 124 -10.87 20.47 -20.58
CA ASP A 124 -11.37 19.22 -21.14
C ASP A 124 -10.22 18.26 -21.51
N GLY A 125 -9.07 18.78 -21.94
CA GLY A 125 -7.87 18.01 -22.24
C GLY A 125 -7.25 17.43 -20.98
N ILE A 126 -7.28 18.17 -19.87
CA ILE A 126 -6.90 17.63 -18.56
C ILE A 126 -7.91 16.55 -18.13
N LYS A 127 -9.21 16.78 -18.34
CA LYS A 127 -10.30 15.86 -17.97
C LYS A 127 -10.15 14.49 -18.63
N GLU A 128 -9.80 14.45 -19.92
CA GLU A 128 -9.51 13.21 -20.65
C GLU A 128 -8.35 12.43 -20.01
N LYS A 129 -7.34 13.15 -19.52
CA LYS A 129 -6.08 12.58 -19.03
C LYS A 129 -6.06 12.22 -17.54
N LEU A 130 -7.17 12.44 -16.83
CA LEU A 130 -7.29 12.07 -15.41
C LEU A 130 -7.09 10.56 -15.16
N GLY A 131 -7.41 9.71 -16.14
CA GLY A 131 -7.20 8.26 -16.04
C GLY A 131 -5.71 7.92 -15.97
N GLU A 132 -4.91 8.49 -16.88
CA GLU A 132 -3.46 8.37 -16.89
C GLU A 132 -2.84 8.94 -15.61
N ILE A 133 -3.30 10.11 -15.15
CA ILE A 133 -2.83 10.75 -13.90
C ILE A 133 -3.02 9.83 -12.69
N LYS A 134 -4.22 9.23 -12.52
CA LYS A 134 -4.46 8.28 -11.42
C LYS A 134 -3.61 7.02 -11.58
N GLN A 135 -3.45 6.52 -12.81
CA GLN A 135 -2.62 5.35 -13.09
C GLN A 135 -1.13 5.61 -12.76
N MET A 136 -0.66 6.86 -12.87
CA MET A 136 0.69 7.23 -12.46
C MET A 136 0.90 7.14 -10.94
N GLY A 137 -0.15 7.19 -10.11
CA GLY A 137 -0.03 7.18 -8.65
C GLY A 137 -0.18 8.56 -8.01
N ILE A 138 -0.64 9.55 -8.78
CA ILE A 138 -0.93 10.90 -8.28
C ILE A 138 -2.24 10.91 -7.49
N SER A 139 -2.29 11.74 -6.45
CA SER A 139 -3.46 11.87 -5.57
C SER A 139 -4.15 13.22 -5.71
N VAL A 140 -3.42 14.28 -6.05
CA VAL A 140 -3.93 15.65 -6.14
C VAL A 140 -3.48 16.29 -7.45
N ILE A 141 -4.40 16.91 -8.18
CA ILE A 141 -4.07 17.72 -9.35
C ILE A 141 -4.03 19.20 -8.98
N TRP A 142 -3.06 19.92 -9.54
CA TRP A 142 -2.92 21.36 -9.37
C TRP A 142 -2.79 22.04 -10.74
N PRO A 143 -3.93 22.34 -11.41
CA PRO A 143 -3.93 23.09 -12.66
C PRO A 143 -3.63 24.57 -12.42
N THR A 144 -2.72 25.14 -13.22
CA THR A 144 -2.36 26.56 -13.17
C THR A 144 -1.92 27.07 -14.56
N PRO A 145 -2.29 28.29 -15.00
CA PRO A 145 -3.28 29.18 -14.41
C PRO A 145 -4.71 28.69 -14.67
N ILE A 146 -5.67 29.11 -13.84
CA ILE A 146 -7.11 28.87 -14.02
C ILE A 146 -7.92 30.15 -14.33
N LEU A 147 -7.35 31.32 -13.98
CA LEU A 147 -7.98 32.63 -14.15
C LEU A 147 -7.47 33.35 -15.39
N ASN A 148 -8.13 34.44 -15.77
CA ASN A 148 -7.67 35.33 -16.83
C ASN A 148 -6.33 35.99 -16.48
N TYR A 149 -5.31 35.81 -17.34
CA TYR A 149 -3.95 36.29 -17.12
C TYR A 149 -3.37 36.96 -18.39
N ASP A 150 -2.32 37.78 -18.23
CA ASP A 150 -1.65 38.47 -19.34
C ASP A 150 -0.77 37.51 -20.15
N LYS A 151 -1.29 37.14 -21.33
CA LYS A 151 -0.62 36.30 -22.30
C LYS A 151 0.75 36.83 -22.72
N ASN A 152 0.91 38.14 -22.83
CA ASN A 152 2.18 38.72 -23.30
C ASN A 152 3.31 38.53 -22.28
N LYS A 153 2.94 38.30 -21.02
CA LYS A 153 3.90 38.09 -19.92
C LYS A 153 4.19 36.62 -19.67
N LEU A 154 3.35 35.69 -20.13
CA LEU A 154 3.51 34.25 -19.94
C LEU A 154 3.73 33.84 -18.47
N SER A 155 3.32 34.69 -17.52
CA SER A 155 3.45 34.42 -16.09
C SER A 155 2.06 34.17 -15.51
N PRO A 156 1.82 33.03 -14.84
CA PRO A 156 0.58 32.78 -14.10
C PRO A 156 0.28 33.81 -13.01
N GLU A 157 1.29 34.58 -12.58
CA GLU A 157 1.18 35.67 -11.60
C GLU A 157 0.55 36.94 -12.18
N ALA A 158 0.55 37.09 -13.51
CA ALA A 158 0.06 38.29 -14.18
C ALA A 158 -1.47 38.24 -14.37
N ILE A 159 -2.21 38.13 -13.26
CA ILE A 159 -3.68 38.04 -13.29
C ILE A 159 -4.30 39.37 -13.74
N ILE A 160 -5.18 39.28 -14.73
CA ILE A 160 -5.96 40.41 -15.26
C ILE A 160 -7.26 40.54 -14.49
N ASP A 161 -7.97 39.42 -14.34
CA ASP A 161 -9.30 39.37 -13.71
C ASP A 161 -9.48 38.09 -12.88
N LEU A 162 -10.39 38.15 -11.91
CA LEU A 162 -10.71 37.06 -10.97
C LEU A 162 -11.77 36.09 -11.51
N GLU A 163 -12.02 36.12 -12.81
CA GLU A 163 -12.92 35.18 -13.51
C GLU A 163 -12.14 33.98 -14.07
N ILE A 164 -12.79 32.81 -14.05
CA ILE A 164 -12.25 31.59 -14.66
C ILE A 164 -12.10 31.82 -16.16
N SER A 165 -10.93 31.49 -16.71
CA SER A 165 -10.62 31.78 -18.11
C SER A 165 -11.59 31.09 -19.07
N THR A 166 -12.26 31.87 -19.91
CA THR A 166 -13.12 31.37 -20.98
C THR A 166 -12.33 30.60 -22.03
N GLU A 167 -11.04 30.88 -22.15
CA GLU A 167 -10.15 30.21 -23.11
C GLU A 167 -9.78 28.79 -22.70
N LEU A 168 -9.88 28.49 -21.41
CA LEU A 168 -9.69 27.14 -20.87
C LEU A 168 -11.01 26.33 -20.86
N GLY A 169 -12.11 26.91 -21.35
CA GLY A 169 -13.46 26.32 -21.33
C GLY A 169 -14.41 26.96 -20.31
N GLY A 170 -13.94 27.91 -19.50
CA GLY A 170 -14.76 28.64 -18.53
C GLY A 170 -15.19 27.81 -17.31
N GLN A 171 -16.18 28.34 -16.58
CA GLN A 171 -16.59 27.79 -15.28
C GLN A 171 -17.27 26.41 -15.38
N GLU A 172 -18.05 26.15 -16.42
CA GLU A 172 -18.74 24.86 -16.58
C GLU A 172 -17.75 23.71 -16.88
N SER A 173 -16.82 23.88 -17.83
CA SER A 173 -15.78 22.88 -18.07
C SER A 173 -14.91 22.64 -16.84
N PHE A 174 -14.59 23.70 -16.08
CA PHE A 174 -13.84 23.56 -14.82
C PHE A 174 -14.61 22.75 -13.76
N LYS A 175 -15.92 22.98 -13.63
CA LYS A 175 -16.80 22.22 -12.74
C LYS A 175 -16.87 20.74 -13.14
N GLU A 176 -16.94 20.45 -14.44
CA GLU A 176 -16.90 19.07 -14.95
C GLU A 176 -15.55 18.39 -14.68
N LEU A 177 -14.45 19.12 -14.80
CA LEU A 177 -13.11 18.63 -14.49
C LEU A 177 -13.02 18.22 -13.01
N ILE A 178 -13.47 19.08 -12.08
CA ILE A 178 -13.48 18.77 -10.64
C ILE A 178 -14.34 17.53 -10.36
N LYS A 179 -15.56 17.49 -10.89
CA LYS A 179 -16.45 16.34 -10.73
C LYS A 179 -15.80 15.05 -11.23
N SER A 180 -15.17 15.10 -12.40
CA SER A 180 -14.47 13.95 -12.99
C SER A 180 -13.24 13.52 -12.19
N ALA A 181 -12.51 14.47 -11.59
CA ALA A 181 -11.38 14.20 -10.69
C ALA A 181 -11.88 13.47 -9.42
N HIS A 182 -12.92 13.99 -8.78
CA HIS A 182 -13.52 13.37 -7.59
C HIS A 182 -14.06 11.96 -7.85
N THR A 183 -14.68 11.70 -9.01
CA THR A 183 -15.11 10.32 -9.36
C THR A 183 -13.96 9.32 -9.47
N LYS A 184 -12.74 9.78 -9.72
CA LYS A 184 -11.53 8.96 -9.81
C LYS A 184 -10.69 9.01 -8.52
N ASP A 185 -11.25 9.52 -7.43
CA ASP A 185 -10.54 9.67 -6.15
C ASP A 185 -9.25 10.52 -6.30
N LEU A 186 -9.37 11.63 -7.05
CA LEU A 186 -8.36 12.67 -7.14
C LEU A 186 -8.88 13.93 -6.46
N LYS A 187 -8.00 14.65 -5.76
CA LYS A 187 -8.30 15.95 -5.14
C LYS A 187 -7.83 17.09 -6.03
N VAL A 188 -8.42 18.27 -5.86
CA VAL A 188 -8.08 19.46 -6.66
C VAL A 188 -7.54 20.57 -5.76
N LEU A 189 -6.33 21.03 -6.07
CA LEU A 189 -5.67 22.18 -5.44
C LEU A 189 -5.55 23.30 -6.47
N VAL A 190 -5.88 24.54 -6.12
CA VAL A 190 -5.79 25.68 -7.05
C VAL A 190 -5.12 26.89 -6.42
N ASP A 191 -4.60 27.78 -7.26
CA ASP A 191 -4.00 29.04 -6.83
C ASP A 191 -5.06 30.10 -6.54
N LEU A 192 -4.97 30.71 -5.35
CA LEU A 192 -5.63 31.97 -5.02
C LEU A 192 -4.61 33.10 -5.24
N PRO A 193 -4.76 33.93 -6.29
CA PRO A 193 -3.72 34.89 -6.64
C PRO A 193 -3.65 36.03 -5.65
N LEU A 194 -2.43 36.30 -5.16
CA LEU A 194 -2.14 37.47 -4.33
C LEU A 194 -1.48 38.59 -5.14
N THR A 195 -1.39 38.41 -6.45
CA THR A 195 -0.73 39.31 -7.39
C THR A 195 -1.65 39.61 -8.58
N VAL A 196 -1.35 40.70 -9.28
CA VAL A 196 -2.03 41.10 -10.53
C VAL A 196 -1.02 41.53 -11.59
N ALA A 197 -1.41 41.53 -12.86
CA ALA A 197 -0.56 42.00 -13.95
C ALA A 197 -0.08 43.44 -13.73
N SER A 198 1.23 43.68 -13.91
CA SER A 198 1.83 45.01 -13.88
C SER A 198 1.40 45.82 -15.11
N GLY A 199 0.48 46.77 -14.93
CA GLY A 199 -0.04 47.58 -16.03
C GLY A 199 -1.41 48.17 -15.73
N ASN A 200 -2.10 48.74 -16.72
CA ASN A 200 -3.45 49.33 -16.56
C ASN A 200 -4.60 48.35 -16.82
N GLY A 201 -4.29 47.11 -17.21
CA GLY A 201 -5.29 46.10 -17.57
C GLY A 201 -5.89 45.32 -16.40
N ASN A 202 -5.49 45.56 -15.15
CA ASN A 202 -5.92 44.72 -14.02
C ASN A 202 -7.21 45.20 -13.33
N TRP A 203 -7.92 44.26 -12.70
CA TRP A 203 -9.19 44.49 -12.00
C TRP A 203 -9.11 45.54 -10.87
N VAL A 204 -7.95 45.69 -10.22
CA VAL A 204 -7.76 46.65 -9.11
C VAL A 204 -7.83 48.09 -9.62
N LYS A 205 -7.17 48.36 -10.74
CA LYS A 205 -7.20 49.68 -11.38
C LYS A 205 -8.53 49.96 -12.07
N GLN A 206 -9.14 48.95 -12.69
CA GLN A 206 -10.48 49.09 -13.29
C GLN A 206 -11.55 49.47 -12.25
N LYS A 207 -11.44 48.93 -11.03
CA LYS A 207 -12.31 49.26 -9.90
C LYS A 207 -11.86 50.51 -9.11
N GLU A 208 -10.82 51.22 -9.57
CA GLU A 208 -10.27 52.43 -8.96
C GLU A 208 -9.94 52.30 -7.46
N ILE A 209 -9.52 51.11 -7.01
CA ILE A 209 -9.28 50.81 -5.59
C ILE A 209 -8.06 51.58 -5.09
N LYS A 210 -8.27 52.51 -4.17
CA LYS A 210 -7.19 53.31 -3.56
C LYS A 210 -6.33 52.44 -2.65
N ASN A 211 -5.01 52.57 -2.74
CA ASN A 211 -4.05 51.79 -1.96
C ASN A 211 -4.23 50.26 -2.06
N GLY A 212 -4.80 49.76 -3.17
CA GLY A 212 -5.02 48.32 -3.39
C GLY A 212 -3.79 47.55 -3.85
N LEU A 213 -2.75 48.25 -4.33
CA LEU A 213 -1.52 47.67 -4.88
C LEU A 213 -0.31 48.07 -4.03
N LEU A 214 0.62 47.13 -3.86
CA LEU A 214 1.93 47.34 -3.27
C LEU A 214 2.98 47.52 -4.38
N THR A 215 4.26 47.37 -4.04
CA THR A 215 5.37 47.56 -4.99
C THR A 215 5.30 46.55 -6.14
N PRO A 216 5.49 46.99 -7.40
CA PRO A 216 5.56 46.10 -8.54
C PRO A 216 6.85 45.27 -8.51
N THR A 217 6.75 44.02 -8.91
CA THR A 217 7.81 43.01 -8.83
C THR A 217 7.85 42.25 -10.15
N GLY A 218 8.68 42.74 -11.07
CA GLY A 218 8.72 42.24 -12.44
C GLY A 218 7.39 42.47 -13.17
N ASP A 219 6.82 41.39 -13.70
CA ASP A 219 5.61 41.42 -14.53
C ASP A 219 4.31 41.40 -13.73
N ALA A 220 4.39 41.28 -12.40
CA ALA A 220 3.25 41.28 -11.49
C ALA A 220 3.38 42.33 -10.37
N THR A 221 2.26 42.73 -9.78
CA THR A 221 2.18 43.68 -8.67
C THR A 221 1.42 43.02 -7.51
N LEU A 222 1.99 43.06 -6.31
CA LEU A 222 1.41 42.45 -5.12
C LEU A 222 0.18 43.21 -4.64
N LEU A 223 -0.86 42.48 -4.23
CA LEU A 223 -2.08 43.03 -3.65
C LEU A 223 -1.86 43.49 -2.20
N ASN A 224 -2.45 44.62 -1.82
CA ASN A 224 -2.40 45.10 -0.44
C ASN A 224 -3.45 44.38 0.41
N LEU A 225 -3.04 43.28 1.06
CA LEU A 225 -3.91 42.48 1.91
C LEU A 225 -4.44 43.23 3.14
N LYS A 226 -3.92 44.40 3.52
CA LYS A 226 -4.51 45.21 4.59
C LYS A 226 -5.80 45.91 4.16
N ASN A 227 -6.01 46.08 2.86
CA ASN A 227 -7.18 46.78 2.33
C ASN A 227 -8.40 45.83 2.28
N PRO A 228 -9.49 46.10 3.01
CA PRO A 228 -10.69 45.26 2.96
C PRO A 228 -11.33 45.21 1.57
N GLU A 229 -11.20 46.26 0.75
CA GLU A 229 -11.72 46.28 -0.64
C GLU A 229 -11.01 45.27 -1.56
N ILE A 230 -9.81 44.81 -1.17
CA ILE A 230 -9.07 43.73 -1.85
C ILE A 230 -9.40 42.36 -1.26
N GLN A 231 -9.59 42.29 0.06
CA GLN A 231 -9.90 41.02 0.74
C GLN A 231 -11.24 40.43 0.29
N GLU A 232 -12.29 41.26 0.17
CA GLU A 232 -13.63 40.77 -0.18
C GLU A 232 -13.71 40.08 -1.55
N PRO A 233 -13.14 40.64 -2.64
CA PRO A 233 -13.07 39.93 -3.93
C PRO A 233 -12.32 38.59 -3.86
N LEU A 234 -11.22 38.51 -3.10
CA LEU A 234 -10.45 37.27 -2.93
C LEU A 234 -11.22 36.23 -2.11
N LEU A 235 -11.92 36.64 -1.06
CA LEU A 235 -12.81 35.78 -0.28
C LEU A 235 -13.99 35.29 -1.11
N ALA A 236 -14.59 36.17 -1.93
CA ALA A 236 -15.67 35.79 -2.85
C ALA A 236 -15.20 34.74 -3.87
N LEU A 237 -13.98 34.89 -4.39
CA LEU A 237 -13.36 33.91 -5.28
C LEU A 237 -13.12 32.56 -4.57
N ALA A 238 -12.56 32.58 -3.36
CA ALA A 238 -12.37 31.39 -2.55
C ALA A 238 -13.71 30.66 -2.27
N ARG A 239 -14.79 31.40 -1.95
CA ARG A 239 -16.14 30.85 -1.78
C ARG A 239 -16.68 30.24 -3.07
N ASN A 240 -16.40 30.85 -4.22
CA ASN A 240 -16.77 30.29 -5.52
C ASN A 240 -16.05 28.94 -5.76
N PHE A 241 -14.74 28.87 -5.50
CA PHE A 241 -13.98 27.62 -5.60
C PHE A 241 -14.50 26.53 -4.65
N ALA A 242 -14.87 26.88 -3.41
CA ALA A 242 -15.52 25.95 -2.48
C ALA A 242 -16.83 25.39 -3.03
N LYS A 243 -17.67 26.26 -3.61
CA LYS A 243 -18.95 25.86 -4.22
C LYS A 243 -18.76 24.96 -5.43
N LEU A 244 -17.66 25.12 -6.16
CA LEU A 244 -17.29 24.27 -7.30
C LEU A 244 -16.71 22.91 -6.88
N GLY A 245 -16.33 22.75 -5.61
CA GLY A 245 -15.78 21.51 -5.06
C GLY A 245 -14.25 21.44 -5.02
N VAL A 246 -13.55 22.57 -5.00
CA VAL A 246 -12.09 22.59 -4.78
C VAL A 246 -11.76 22.14 -3.36
N ASP A 247 -10.77 21.27 -3.20
CA ASP A 247 -10.38 20.69 -1.90
C ASP A 247 -9.31 21.52 -1.17
N ALA A 248 -8.46 22.25 -1.90
CA ALA A 248 -7.36 23.03 -1.33
C ALA A 248 -7.06 24.32 -2.12
N LEU A 249 -6.63 25.36 -1.41
CA LEU A 249 -6.22 26.65 -1.96
C LEU A 249 -4.75 26.91 -1.63
N ASN A 250 -3.96 27.27 -2.64
CA ASN A 250 -2.62 27.78 -2.46
C ASN A 250 -2.64 29.32 -2.52
N LEU A 251 -2.19 29.96 -1.44
CA LEU A 251 -1.91 31.38 -1.39
C LEU A 251 -0.60 31.64 -2.14
N ALA A 252 -0.73 31.77 -3.46
CA ALA A 252 0.39 31.77 -4.38
C ALA A 252 1.29 33.01 -4.22
N ASP A 253 2.60 32.78 -4.38
CA ASP A 253 3.63 33.78 -4.67
C ASP A 253 3.84 34.89 -3.61
N TYR A 254 3.39 34.68 -2.37
CA TYR A 254 3.73 35.58 -1.25
C TYR A 254 5.22 35.52 -0.88
N GLY A 255 5.89 34.39 -1.15
CA GLY A 255 7.28 34.10 -0.77
C GLY A 255 8.38 34.77 -1.60
N LEU A 256 8.06 35.23 -2.82
CA LEU A 256 9.03 35.93 -3.67
C LEU A 256 9.41 37.33 -3.13
N LEU A 257 8.69 37.82 -2.11
CA LEU A 257 8.79 39.18 -1.61
C LEU A 257 8.89 39.13 -0.09
N GLY A 258 10.11 39.15 0.44
CA GLY A 258 10.45 39.15 1.87
C GLY A 258 9.78 40.28 2.68
N ARG A 259 8.46 40.20 2.86
CA ARG A 259 7.59 41.13 3.57
C ARG A 259 6.76 40.40 4.63
N ASN A 260 6.24 41.20 5.58
CA ASN A 260 5.54 40.80 6.80
C ASN A 260 4.60 39.59 6.63
N SER A 261 5.04 38.42 7.09
CA SER A 261 4.23 37.20 7.21
C SER A 261 2.89 37.40 7.94
N GLU A 262 2.79 38.43 8.78
CA GLU A 262 1.60 38.76 9.57
C GLU A 262 0.35 39.08 8.73
N ASP A 263 0.48 39.79 7.60
CA ASP A 263 -0.68 40.15 6.78
C ASP A 263 -1.28 38.92 6.07
N LEU A 264 -0.42 38.00 5.63
CA LEU A 264 -0.83 36.72 5.06
C LEU A 264 -1.49 35.84 6.13
N ILE A 265 -0.90 35.75 7.32
CA ILE A 265 -1.46 34.99 8.44
C ILE A 265 -2.85 35.52 8.81
N ASN A 266 -3.00 36.84 8.90
CA ASN A 266 -4.30 37.47 9.18
C ASN A 266 -5.33 37.16 8.09
N PHE A 267 -4.93 37.17 6.82
CA PHE A 267 -5.83 36.83 5.71
C PHE A 267 -6.22 35.34 5.72
N ALA A 268 -5.27 34.44 5.92
CA ALA A 268 -5.54 33.00 6.04
C ALA A 268 -6.44 32.68 7.25
N ASN A 269 -6.24 33.36 8.38
CA ASN A 269 -7.12 33.24 9.54
C ASN A 269 -8.57 33.65 9.20
N LYS A 270 -8.76 34.70 8.39
CA LYS A 270 -10.10 35.08 7.92
C LYS A 270 -10.73 34.00 7.03
N ILE A 271 -9.95 33.36 6.15
CA ILE A 271 -10.43 32.23 5.33
C ILE A 271 -10.83 31.06 6.24
N ASN A 272 -9.99 30.68 7.21
CA ASN A 272 -10.28 29.58 8.13
C ASN A 272 -11.51 29.83 9.03
N LEU A 273 -11.81 31.10 9.35
CA LEU A 273 -12.98 31.48 10.14
C LEU A 273 -14.28 31.54 9.32
N ASP A 274 -14.19 31.53 7.99
CA ASP A 274 -15.36 31.59 7.11
C ASP A 274 -16.10 30.24 7.10
N PRO A 275 -17.39 30.18 7.48
CA PRO A 275 -18.14 28.92 7.52
C PRO A 275 -18.31 28.27 6.13
N GLU A 276 -18.29 29.04 5.03
CA GLU A 276 -18.35 28.49 3.67
C GLU A 276 -17.04 27.81 3.25
N LEU A 277 -15.93 28.10 3.93
CA LEU A 277 -14.57 27.65 3.57
C LEU A 277 -13.99 26.63 4.56
N LYS A 278 -14.76 26.21 5.57
CA LYS A 278 -14.29 25.33 6.67
C LYS A 278 -13.64 24.02 6.21
N ASN A 279 -14.04 23.50 5.05
CA ASN A 279 -13.56 22.22 4.52
C ASN A 279 -12.41 22.36 3.51
N ILE A 280 -11.95 23.59 3.24
CA ILE A 280 -10.83 23.85 2.33
C ILE A 280 -9.56 24.01 3.13
N HIS A 281 -8.50 23.37 2.65
CA HIS A 281 -7.18 23.51 3.25
C HIS A 281 -6.37 24.60 2.55
N ILE A 282 -5.64 25.38 3.36
CA ILE A 282 -4.86 26.52 2.89
C ILE A 282 -3.38 26.18 2.91
N TYR A 283 -2.73 26.37 1.76
CA TYR A 283 -1.29 26.21 1.57
C TYR A 283 -0.65 27.55 1.22
N SER A 284 0.64 27.71 1.45
CA SER A 284 1.41 28.85 0.96
C SER A 284 2.87 28.49 0.67
N GLU A 285 3.40 29.03 -0.44
CA GLU A 285 4.82 28.93 -0.83
C GLU A 285 5.74 29.94 -0.10
N ALA A 286 5.25 30.62 0.94
CA ALA A 286 5.98 31.71 1.59
C ALA A 286 7.21 31.26 2.40
N GLU A 287 8.40 31.74 2.02
CA GLU A 287 9.63 31.55 2.78
C GLU A 287 9.63 32.39 4.08
N GLY A 288 10.09 31.81 5.19
CA GLY A 288 10.29 32.53 6.46
C GLY A 288 9.07 32.67 7.39
N ILE A 289 7.94 32.04 7.08
CA ILE A 289 6.79 31.97 7.99
C ILE A 289 7.10 31.00 9.14
N GLN A 290 7.13 31.50 10.38
CA GLN A 290 6.95 30.65 11.56
C GLN A 290 5.48 30.30 11.66
N ASN A 291 5.16 29.01 11.57
CA ASN A 291 3.78 28.56 11.53
C ASN A 291 3.16 28.68 12.92
N ASN A 292 2.08 29.46 13.05
CA ASN A 292 1.25 29.50 14.25
C ASN A 292 0.09 28.47 14.20
N GLY A 293 0.15 27.49 13.28
CA GLY A 293 -0.77 26.35 13.21
C GLY A 293 -1.96 26.50 12.24
N ASN A 294 -2.06 27.61 11.50
CA ASN A 294 -3.24 27.93 10.67
C ASN A 294 -2.99 27.89 9.15
N ILE A 295 -1.75 27.68 8.69
CA ILE A 295 -1.40 27.60 7.26
C ILE A 295 -0.46 26.41 7.05
N ASN A 296 -0.75 25.59 6.03
CA ASN A 296 0.16 24.54 5.59
C ASN A 296 1.22 25.12 4.64
N LEU A 297 2.45 24.62 4.69
CA LEU A 297 3.56 25.23 3.95
C LEU A 297 3.98 24.38 2.75
N ILE A 298 4.21 25.03 1.62
CA ILE A 298 4.91 24.45 0.47
C ILE A 298 6.35 24.95 0.55
N ARG A 299 7.30 24.04 0.70
CA ARG A 299 8.71 24.39 0.87
C ARG A 299 9.55 23.81 -0.26
N PRO A 300 10.30 24.66 -0.99
CA PRO A 300 11.26 24.17 -1.94
C PRO A 300 12.37 23.42 -1.21
N LEU A 301 12.76 22.26 -1.74
CA LEU A 301 13.88 21.50 -1.23
C LEU A 301 15.17 22.30 -1.41
N PHE A 302 15.34 22.98 -2.54
CA PHE A 302 16.44 23.90 -2.77
C PHE A 302 15.91 25.34 -2.78
N GLY A 303 16.34 26.16 -1.83
CA GLY A 303 15.85 27.54 -1.70
C GLY A 303 16.19 28.43 -2.89
N ASN A 304 15.49 29.56 -3.02
CA ASN A 304 15.63 30.46 -4.17
C ASN A 304 16.98 31.22 -4.25
N GLY A 305 17.80 31.17 -3.20
CA GLY A 305 19.14 31.77 -3.17
C GLY A 305 20.28 30.77 -3.38
N GLU A 306 19.98 29.49 -3.57
CA GLU A 306 20.98 28.43 -3.54
C GLU A 306 21.91 28.45 -4.76
N LYS A 307 23.16 28.06 -4.52
CA LYS A 307 24.13 27.93 -5.61
C LYS A 307 23.69 26.79 -6.54
N LYS A 308 23.44 27.14 -7.80
CA LYS A 308 23.12 26.19 -8.87
C LYS A 308 24.35 25.36 -9.23
N GLY A 309 24.12 24.11 -9.61
CA GLY A 309 25.16 23.13 -9.95
C GLY A 309 25.02 21.83 -9.16
N PHE A 310 25.37 20.72 -9.80
CA PHE A 310 25.19 19.37 -9.31
C PHE A 310 25.75 19.13 -7.91
N ASN A 311 27.03 19.45 -7.68
CA ASN A 311 27.69 19.21 -6.39
C ASN A 311 27.09 20.05 -5.24
N SER A 312 26.67 21.28 -5.56
CA SER A 312 26.03 22.18 -4.60
C SER A 312 24.66 21.65 -4.18
N LEU A 313 23.85 21.24 -5.16
CA LEU A 313 22.53 20.65 -4.91
C LEU A 313 22.65 19.35 -4.12
N LEU A 314 23.62 18.49 -4.44
CA LEU A 314 23.84 17.23 -3.73
C LEU A 314 24.24 17.46 -2.26
N THR A 315 25.10 18.46 -2.00
CA THR A 315 25.47 18.85 -0.63
C THR A 315 24.25 19.35 0.14
N LYS A 316 23.44 20.21 -0.50
CA LYS A 316 22.23 20.77 0.11
C LYS A 316 21.16 19.72 0.35
N LEU A 317 21.03 18.75 -0.55
CA LEU A 317 20.11 17.62 -0.41
C LEU A 317 20.39 16.85 0.88
N ASN A 318 21.67 16.56 1.19
CA ASN A 318 22.04 15.90 2.44
C ASN A 318 21.63 16.71 3.67
N GLU A 319 22.00 17.99 3.71
CA GLU A 319 21.65 18.88 4.83
C GLU A 319 20.14 18.90 5.08
N ASN A 320 19.35 18.95 3.99
CA ASN A 320 17.90 18.98 4.07
C ASN A 320 17.33 17.64 4.53
N ILE A 321 17.79 16.51 3.99
CA ILE A 321 17.34 15.17 4.39
C ILE A 321 17.59 14.96 5.89
N ASP A 322 18.77 15.33 6.39
CA ASP A 322 19.10 15.24 7.82
C ASP A 322 18.17 16.11 8.67
N SER A 323 17.86 17.33 8.19
CA SER A 323 16.92 18.23 8.88
C SER A 323 15.48 17.68 8.90
N ILE A 324 15.07 16.98 7.83
CA ILE A 324 13.75 16.39 7.69
C ILE A 324 13.59 15.19 8.62
N ASP A 325 14.61 14.31 8.71
CA ASP A 325 14.62 13.19 9.66
C ASP A 325 14.54 13.68 11.11
N LEU A 326 15.33 14.70 11.48
CA LEU A 326 15.29 15.29 12.83
C LEU A 326 13.90 15.85 13.17
N LYS A 327 13.21 16.50 12.21
CA LYS A 327 11.83 16.97 12.40
C LYS A 327 10.83 15.82 12.53
N SER A 328 10.99 14.77 11.72
CA SER A 328 10.15 13.57 11.80
C SER A 328 10.21 12.93 13.19
N LYS A 329 11.42 12.76 13.74
CA LYS A 329 11.64 12.19 15.09
C LYS A 329 11.06 13.05 16.22
N ASN A 330 11.08 14.38 16.07
CA ASN A 330 10.54 15.29 17.07
C ASN A 330 8.99 15.35 17.04
N ASN A 331 8.38 15.17 15.87
CA ASN A 331 6.92 15.16 15.73
C ASN A 331 6.26 13.89 16.28
N GLU A 332 6.92 12.72 16.23
CA GLU A 332 6.42 11.49 16.88
C GLU A 332 6.23 11.62 18.40
N ASN A 333 7.00 12.49 19.05
CA ASN A 333 6.90 12.76 20.49
C ASN A 333 5.80 13.78 20.84
N ASN A 334 5.23 14.49 19.87
CA ASN A 334 4.16 15.47 20.06
C ASN A 334 2.79 14.84 19.75
N THR A 335 2.16 14.27 20.77
CA THR A 335 0.79 13.72 20.72
C THR A 335 -0.31 14.79 20.62
N ASN A 336 0.05 16.08 20.55
CA ASN A 336 -0.87 17.20 20.42
C ASN A 336 -1.03 17.62 18.95
N GLY A 337 -1.84 16.88 18.20
CA GLY A 337 -2.75 17.27 17.10
C GLY A 337 -2.39 18.27 15.98
N ASN A 338 -1.37 19.11 16.07
CA ASN A 338 -1.07 20.16 15.08
C ASN A 338 0.40 20.07 14.62
N ALA A 339 0.79 18.91 14.08
CA ALA A 339 2.07 18.80 13.40
C ALA A 339 2.03 19.63 12.11
N GLU A 340 3.04 20.48 11.89
CA GLU A 340 3.15 21.28 10.66
C GLU A 340 3.15 20.37 9.42
N GLN A 341 2.14 20.53 8.55
CA GLN A 341 2.10 19.82 7.26
C GLN A 341 2.93 20.58 6.23
N ILE A 342 3.92 19.91 5.66
CA ILE A 342 4.84 20.46 4.66
C ILE A 342 4.69 19.67 3.36
N ILE A 343 4.49 20.39 2.26
CA ILE A 343 4.64 19.86 0.91
C ILE A 343 6.06 20.20 0.43
N TRP A 344 6.85 19.18 0.11
CA TRP A 344 8.16 19.35 -0.49
C TRP A 344 8.04 19.46 -2.00
N ASN A 345 8.75 20.40 -2.61
CA ASN A 345 8.89 20.47 -4.06
C ASN A 345 10.34 20.78 -4.45
N ILE A 346 10.81 20.26 -5.57
CA ILE A 346 12.07 20.73 -6.18
C ILE A 346 11.78 21.78 -7.25
N GLY A 347 10.80 21.48 -8.11
CA GLY A 347 10.41 22.34 -9.23
C GLY A 347 9.42 23.45 -8.85
N ASN A 348 9.52 24.60 -9.51
CA ASN A 348 8.48 25.61 -9.55
C ASN A 348 8.21 26.08 -10.99
N ILE A 349 6.94 26.06 -11.38
CA ILE A 349 6.47 26.46 -12.71
C ILE A 349 6.63 27.96 -12.96
N ASN A 350 6.49 28.78 -11.91
CA ASN A 350 6.45 30.24 -11.98
C ASN A 350 7.85 30.84 -11.94
N ALA A 351 8.73 30.29 -11.09
CA ALA A 351 10.07 30.81 -10.94
C ALA A 351 10.98 30.36 -12.10
N LYS A 352 11.38 31.29 -12.96
CA LYS A 352 12.37 31.04 -14.02
C LYS A 352 13.65 30.47 -13.41
N GLY A 353 14.14 29.33 -13.92
CA GLY A 353 15.38 28.73 -13.40
C GLY A 353 15.19 27.63 -12.34
N TYR A 354 13.96 27.18 -12.08
CA TYR A 354 13.59 26.23 -11.02
C TYR A 354 12.87 24.99 -11.56
N ARG A 355 13.32 24.44 -12.68
CA ARG A 355 13.10 23.02 -12.99
C ARG A 355 14.37 22.26 -12.62
N ILE A 356 14.26 21.00 -12.20
CA ILE A 356 15.42 20.20 -11.76
C ILE A 356 16.58 20.29 -12.75
N ASP A 357 16.30 20.16 -14.06
CA ASP A 357 17.32 20.20 -15.10
C ASP A 357 18.01 21.57 -15.25
N GLN A 358 17.30 22.67 -14.96
CA GLN A 358 17.87 24.03 -15.00
C GLN A 358 18.74 24.35 -13.78
N LEU A 359 18.53 23.66 -12.66
CA LEU A 359 19.38 23.78 -11.48
C LEU A 359 20.76 23.14 -11.73
N LEU A 360 20.86 22.20 -12.68
CA LEU A 360 22.08 21.50 -13.08
C LEU A 360 22.90 22.31 -14.12
N THR A 361 23.28 23.53 -13.76
CA THR A 361 23.95 24.48 -14.67
C THR A 361 25.34 24.03 -15.14
N ASP A 362 26.00 23.17 -14.37
CA ASP A 362 27.34 22.61 -14.63
C ASP A 362 27.32 21.33 -15.48
N VAL A 363 26.16 20.70 -15.68
CA VAL A 363 26.02 19.49 -16.51
C VAL A 363 25.66 19.89 -17.94
N SER A 364 26.63 19.82 -18.85
CA SER A 364 26.47 20.26 -20.24
C SER A 364 25.75 19.25 -21.15
N LEU A 365 25.88 17.94 -20.88
CA LEU A 365 25.29 16.88 -21.71
C LEU A 365 23.80 16.69 -21.39
N PRO A 366 22.89 16.82 -22.39
CA PRO A 366 21.44 16.70 -22.17
C PRO A 366 21.02 15.33 -21.59
N ASP A 367 21.62 14.25 -22.06
CA ASP A 367 21.28 12.89 -21.59
C ASP A 367 21.67 12.69 -20.12
N GLN A 368 22.84 13.18 -19.71
CA GLN A 368 23.27 13.12 -18.31
C GLN A 368 22.37 13.98 -17.42
N ARG A 369 22.05 15.19 -17.88
CA ARG A 369 21.15 16.10 -17.17
C ARG A 369 19.77 15.47 -16.97
N ARG A 370 19.25 14.77 -17.99
CA ARG A 370 17.99 14.03 -17.93
C ARG A 370 18.04 12.92 -16.88
N LEU A 371 19.08 12.09 -16.88
CA LEU A 371 19.23 11.00 -15.91
C LEU A 371 19.32 11.55 -14.49
N ILE A 372 20.19 12.54 -14.25
CA ILE A 372 20.34 13.17 -12.94
C ILE A 372 19.02 13.80 -12.47
N SER A 373 18.27 14.45 -13.37
CA SER A 373 16.97 15.04 -13.02
C SER A 373 15.95 14.00 -12.59
N HIS A 374 15.95 12.84 -13.26
CA HIS A 374 15.12 11.71 -12.85
C HIS A 374 15.50 11.21 -11.45
N LEU A 375 16.79 11.07 -11.14
CA LEU A 375 17.26 10.65 -9.82
C LEU A 375 16.78 11.60 -8.71
N PHE A 376 16.86 12.91 -8.92
CA PHE A 376 16.32 13.89 -7.96
C PHE A 376 14.80 13.74 -7.77
N SER A 377 14.06 13.47 -8.84
CA SER A 377 12.61 13.21 -8.77
C SER A 377 12.29 11.96 -7.94
N LEU A 378 13.14 10.92 -8.02
CA LEU A 378 13.00 9.71 -7.20
C LEU A 378 13.29 9.98 -5.72
N VAL A 379 14.29 10.82 -5.41
CA VAL A 379 14.57 11.23 -4.02
C VAL A 379 13.39 12.03 -3.46
N GLU A 380 12.86 12.98 -4.22
CA GLU A 380 11.68 13.77 -3.86
C GLU A 380 10.52 12.87 -3.45
N LEU A 381 10.21 11.86 -4.26
CA LEU A 381 9.16 10.87 -3.97
C LEU A 381 9.45 9.95 -2.77
N PHE A 382 10.70 9.83 -2.30
CA PHE A 382 11.11 8.94 -1.21
C PHE A 382 11.15 9.63 0.17
N ILE A 383 11.23 10.97 0.20
CA ILE A 383 11.22 11.80 1.41
C ILE A 383 9.85 11.73 2.13
N PRO A 384 9.78 11.78 3.48
CA PRO A 384 8.49 11.72 4.22
C PRO A 384 7.54 12.89 3.92
N GLY A 385 6.24 12.64 4.11
CA GLY A 385 5.20 13.67 4.09
C GLY A 385 4.51 13.81 2.74
N SER A 386 4.29 15.04 2.30
CA SER A 386 3.64 15.33 1.02
C SER A 386 4.61 15.96 0.04
N VAL A 387 4.42 15.68 -1.26
CA VAL A 387 5.34 16.13 -2.32
C VAL A 387 4.56 16.73 -3.48
N SER A 388 5.18 17.69 -4.17
CA SER A 388 4.61 18.33 -5.35
C SER A 388 5.57 18.23 -6.53
N VAL A 389 5.16 17.46 -7.54
CA VAL A 389 5.94 17.21 -8.76
C VAL A 389 5.40 18.06 -9.90
N LEU A 390 6.29 18.63 -10.73
CA LEU A 390 5.93 19.40 -11.90
C LEU A 390 5.67 18.48 -13.11
N TYR A 391 4.67 18.82 -13.93
CA TYR A 391 4.36 18.05 -15.13
C TYR A 391 5.57 17.87 -16.08
N GLY A 392 5.80 16.62 -16.49
CA GLY A 392 6.92 16.19 -17.33
C GLY A 392 8.18 15.78 -16.55
N GLU A 393 8.30 16.05 -15.24
CA GLU A 393 9.41 15.53 -14.42
C GLU A 393 9.37 14.00 -14.33
N GLU A 394 8.18 13.41 -14.32
CA GLU A 394 7.94 11.95 -14.39
C GLU A 394 8.47 11.31 -15.68
N LEU A 395 8.53 12.07 -16.77
CA LEU A 395 9.12 11.63 -18.04
C LEU A 395 10.63 11.89 -18.12
N ALA A 396 11.18 12.54 -17.10
CA ALA A 396 12.49 13.19 -17.13
C ALA A 396 12.60 14.15 -18.33
N ALA A 397 11.54 14.90 -18.62
CA ALA A 397 11.52 15.87 -19.69
C ALA A 397 12.42 17.06 -19.36
N LEU A 398 13.25 17.45 -20.31
CA LEU A 398 14.12 18.61 -20.17
C LEU A 398 13.36 19.90 -20.44
N SER A 399 13.89 21.00 -19.92
CA SER A 399 13.40 22.33 -20.23
C SER A 399 13.57 22.66 -21.71
N GLY A 400 12.69 23.51 -22.23
CA GLY A 400 12.68 23.84 -23.66
C GLY A 400 13.84 24.76 -24.09
N LYS A 401 14.22 24.71 -25.36
CA LYS A 401 15.30 25.57 -25.92
C LYS A 401 14.90 27.05 -25.91
N THR A 402 15.87 27.88 -25.57
CA THR A 402 15.72 29.31 -25.26
C THR A 402 15.39 30.18 -26.47
N GLY A 403 14.30 30.94 -26.32
CA GLY A 403 13.89 32.15 -27.05
C GLY A 403 13.19 33.10 -26.06
N ASN A 404 12.20 33.90 -26.47
CA ASN A 404 11.38 34.77 -25.58
C ASN A 404 10.40 34.02 -24.63
N LYS A 405 10.54 32.70 -24.46
CA LYS A 405 9.54 31.84 -23.79
C LYS A 405 10.04 31.34 -22.43
N ASN A 406 9.12 31.11 -21.49
CA ASN A 406 9.46 30.54 -20.20
C ASN A 406 9.89 29.06 -20.36
N PRO A 407 11.13 28.68 -19.98
CA PRO A 407 11.66 27.35 -20.22
C PRO A 407 11.02 26.25 -19.35
N ASN A 408 10.31 26.62 -18.28
CA ASN A 408 9.55 25.69 -17.43
C ASN A 408 8.20 25.29 -18.04
N GLN A 409 7.65 26.12 -18.93
CA GLN A 409 6.36 25.90 -19.59
C GLN A 409 6.58 25.17 -20.90
N ILE A 410 6.83 23.87 -20.78
CA ILE A 410 7.01 22.99 -21.95
C ILE A 410 5.67 22.46 -22.46
N VAL A 411 5.55 22.26 -23.77
CA VAL A 411 4.48 21.41 -24.31
C VAL A 411 4.71 19.98 -23.82
N TYR A 412 3.67 19.37 -23.24
CA TYR A 412 3.78 18.03 -22.71
C TYR A 412 3.98 16.99 -23.84
N PRO A 413 5.03 16.16 -23.79
CA PRO A 413 5.36 15.24 -24.88
C PRO A 413 4.51 13.96 -24.81
N TRP A 414 3.27 14.04 -25.28
CA TRP A 414 2.36 12.88 -25.33
C TRP A 414 2.82 11.79 -26.30
N ASP A 415 3.20 12.20 -27.51
CA ASP A 415 3.56 11.31 -28.62
C ASP A 415 4.69 11.91 -29.46
N ASN A 416 5.30 11.10 -30.33
CA ASN A 416 6.40 11.50 -31.22
C ASN A 416 5.91 12.11 -32.55
N SER A 417 4.68 12.62 -32.63
CA SER A 417 4.18 13.22 -33.86
C SER A 417 4.93 14.51 -34.18
N SER A 418 5.25 14.70 -35.47
CA SER A 418 5.89 15.91 -36.02
C SER A 418 5.03 17.19 -35.87
N THR A 419 3.85 17.08 -35.29
CA THR A 419 2.94 18.19 -35.00
C THR A 419 3.52 19.16 -33.97
N TYR A 420 4.44 18.69 -33.12
CA TYR A 420 5.07 19.53 -32.09
C TYR A 420 6.28 20.34 -32.56
N THR A 421 6.73 20.19 -33.82
CA THR A 421 7.99 20.78 -34.32
C THR A 421 7.83 22.05 -35.16
N LYS A 422 6.62 22.60 -35.33
CA LYS A 422 6.44 23.86 -36.06
C LYS A 422 6.92 25.05 -35.22
N GLU A 423 7.80 25.86 -35.79
CA GLU A 423 8.49 27.02 -35.19
C GLU A 423 7.57 28.14 -34.64
N ASN A 424 6.24 28.05 -34.82
CA ASN A 424 5.24 29.02 -34.39
C ASN A 424 4.47 28.64 -33.10
N GLN A 425 5.06 27.85 -32.21
CA GLN A 425 4.39 27.57 -30.93
C GLN A 425 4.54 28.74 -29.94
N PHE A 426 3.58 28.91 -29.04
CA PHE A 426 3.63 29.93 -27.99
C PHE A 426 4.48 29.48 -26.79
N PHE A 427 4.51 28.17 -26.50
CA PHE A 427 5.29 27.55 -25.43
C PHE A 427 6.58 26.91 -25.92
N ALA A 428 7.45 26.54 -24.98
CA ALA A 428 8.72 25.91 -25.29
C ALA A 428 8.49 24.41 -25.56
N VAL A 429 9.26 23.81 -26.48
CA VAL A 429 9.24 22.36 -26.69
C VAL A 429 10.42 21.77 -25.95
N SER A 430 10.16 20.76 -25.12
CA SER A 430 11.21 19.97 -24.45
C SER A 430 12.21 19.45 -25.47
N GLN A 431 13.47 19.33 -25.09
CA GLN A 431 14.44 18.62 -25.92
C GLN A 431 14.05 17.14 -25.94
N ILE A 432 13.29 16.72 -26.95
CA ILE A 432 12.85 15.33 -27.09
C ILE A 432 14.08 14.47 -27.36
N VAL A 433 14.56 13.83 -26.30
CA VAL A 433 15.47 12.69 -26.40
C VAL A 433 14.68 11.52 -26.99
N LYS A 434 15.33 10.69 -27.81
CA LYS A 434 14.69 9.51 -28.44
C LYS A 434 13.92 8.68 -27.40
N ASN A 435 12.66 8.34 -27.71
CA ASN A 435 11.74 7.60 -26.82
C ASN A 435 11.44 8.32 -25.48
N GLY A 436 11.55 9.65 -25.44
CA GLY A 436 11.27 10.47 -24.26
C GLY A 436 9.79 10.83 -24.06
N ASP A 437 8.92 10.48 -25.01
CA ASP A 437 7.47 10.73 -24.96
C ASP A 437 6.70 9.74 -24.07
N TYR A 438 5.51 10.13 -23.66
CA TYR A 438 4.64 9.33 -22.80
C TYR A 438 4.30 7.96 -23.41
N GLU A 439 3.91 7.92 -24.69
CA GLU A 439 3.52 6.68 -25.39
C GLU A 439 4.67 5.66 -25.54
N SER A 440 5.89 6.13 -25.69
CA SER A 440 7.07 5.26 -25.73
C SER A 440 7.42 4.75 -24.34
N GLN A 441 7.40 5.63 -23.32
CA GLN A 441 7.75 5.25 -21.95
C GLN A 441 6.72 4.30 -21.31
N ILE A 442 5.42 4.43 -21.62
CA ILE A 442 4.41 3.53 -21.04
C ILE A 442 4.59 2.06 -21.46
N LYS A 443 5.24 1.82 -22.62
CA LYS A 443 5.51 0.48 -23.17
C LYS A 443 6.76 -0.17 -22.58
N ASP A 444 7.69 0.63 -22.06
CA ASP A 444 8.93 0.15 -21.45
C ASP A 444 8.81 0.11 -19.92
N GLU A 445 8.94 -1.08 -19.33
CA GLU A 445 8.82 -1.30 -17.88
C GLU A 445 9.91 -0.61 -17.05
N HIS A 446 11.05 -0.29 -17.65
CA HIS A 446 12.19 0.36 -17.00
C HIS A 446 12.31 1.85 -17.36
N SER A 447 11.30 2.39 -18.03
CA SER A 447 11.27 3.82 -18.35
C SER A 447 11.17 4.69 -17.09
N PRO A 448 11.64 5.94 -17.16
CA PRO A 448 11.46 6.92 -16.08
C PRO A 448 10.02 6.99 -15.57
N LEU A 449 9.04 7.00 -16.48
CA LEU A 449 7.62 7.02 -16.15
C LEU A 449 7.17 5.81 -15.30
N LYS A 450 7.60 4.60 -15.64
CA LYS A 450 7.20 3.39 -14.91
C LYS A 450 7.86 3.30 -13.55
N VAL A 451 9.15 3.67 -13.45
CA VAL A 451 9.87 3.74 -12.18
C VAL A 451 9.23 4.79 -11.26
N PHE A 452 8.95 5.98 -11.79
CA PHE A 452 8.22 7.03 -11.09
C PHE A 452 6.85 6.53 -10.61
N SER A 453 6.09 5.88 -11.49
CA SER A 453 4.74 5.43 -11.17
C SER A 453 4.71 4.35 -10.08
N LYS A 454 5.67 3.42 -10.08
CA LYS A 454 5.81 2.42 -9.01
C LYS A 454 6.04 3.09 -7.65
N LEU A 455 6.92 4.08 -7.58
CA LEU A 455 7.23 4.79 -6.34
C LEU A 455 6.07 5.70 -5.89
N ALA A 456 5.44 6.42 -6.82
CA ALA A 456 4.27 7.25 -6.53
C ALA A 456 3.09 6.42 -6.00
N LYS A 457 2.87 5.20 -6.53
CA LYS A 457 1.88 4.25 -5.98
C LYS A 457 2.25 3.73 -4.60
N LEU A 458 3.53 3.42 -4.39
CA LEU A 458 4.02 3.00 -3.08
C LEU A 458 3.72 4.06 -2.00
N ARG A 459 3.87 5.34 -2.36
CA ARG A 459 3.55 6.47 -1.49
C ARG A 459 2.09 6.59 -1.08
N GLN A 460 1.14 6.01 -1.84
CA GLN A 460 -0.27 6.02 -1.45
C GLN A 460 -0.55 5.16 -0.21
N GLN A 461 0.37 4.26 0.15
CA GLN A 461 0.31 3.47 1.37
C GLN A 461 0.68 4.33 2.58
N SER A 462 -0.17 4.31 3.62
CA SER A 462 0.03 5.06 4.87
C SER A 462 1.41 4.80 5.48
N ASP A 463 1.83 3.54 5.43
CA ASP A 463 3.01 3.08 6.15
C ASP A 463 4.29 3.63 5.49
N PHE A 464 4.30 3.76 4.16
CA PHE A 464 5.42 4.34 3.42
C PHE A 464 5.48 5.86 3.59
N ALA A 465 4.33 6.55 3.50
CA ALA A 465 4.27 8.02 3.59
C ALA A 465 4.68 8.55 4.98
N LEU A 466 4.30 7.83 6.04
CA LEU A 466 4.54 8.20 7.43
C LEU A 466 5.66 7.42 8.12
N GLY A 467 6.38 6.54 7.43
CA GLY A 467 7.44 5.75 8.04
C GLY A 467 8.54 6.62 8.67
N GLN A 468 9.63 6.04 9.16
CA GLN A 468 10.86 6.76 9.55
C GLN A 468 11.88 6.75 8.40
N LEU A 469 12.62 7.84 8.20
CA LEU A 469 13.64 7.96 7.15
C LEU A 469 15.01 7.84 7.82
N ILE A 470 15.85 6.90 7.39
CA ILE A 470 17.24 6.85 7.84
C ILE A 470 18.12 6.88 6.60
N HIS A 471 18.86 7.95 6.43
CA HIS A 471 19.85 8.09 5.37
C HIS A 471 21.24 7.79 5.90
N ASN A 472 22.00 6.97 5.17
CA ASN A 472 23.41 6.73 5.44
C ASN A 472 24.21 6.98 4.14
N SER A 473 25.23 7.84 4.20
CA SER A 473 26.27 7.84 3.16
C SER A 473 27.13 6.59 3.36
N LEU A 474 27.11 5.69 2.37
CA LEU A 474 27.76 4.38 2.49
C LEU A 474 29.28 4.42 2.31
N ALA A 475 29.82 5.51 1.76
CA ALA A 475 31.24 5.65 1.52
C ALA A 475 31.75 7.03 1.94
N THR A 476 33.03 7.08 2.28
CA THR A 476 33.81 8.30 2.54
C THR A 476 34.03 9.15 1.28
N ASN A 477 33.71 8.64 0.10
CA ASN A 477 33.66 9.36 -1.18
C ASN A 477 32.21 9.44 -1.66
N LEU A 478 31.72 10.68 -1.82
CA LEU A 478 30.34 11.18 -1.96
C LEU A 478 29.49 10.69 -3.16
N ASP A 479 29.68 9.48 -3.68
CA ASP A 479 29.09 9.09 -4.97
C ASP A 479 27.92 8.09 -4.90
N LEU A 480 27.80 7.33 -3.81
CA LEU A 480 26.73 6.32 -3.64
C LEU A 480 25.88 6.62 -2.40
N TYR A 481 24.59 6.84 -2.61
CA TYR A 481 23.64 7.24 -1.57
C TYR A 481 22.71 6.08 -1.24
N LEU A 482 22.46 5.86 0.05
CA LEU A 482 21.48 4.90 0.54
C LEU A 482 20.49 5.59 1.47
N ILE A 483 19.26 5.66 1.01
CA ILE A 483 18.14 6.20 1.77
C ILE A 483 17.23 5.02 2.16
N ASN A 484 17.06 4.77 3.45
CA ASN A 484 16.17 3.73 3.96
C ASN A 484 14.87 4.33 4.52
N ARG A 485 13.76 3.67 4.21
CA ARG A 485 12.43 3.97 4.74
C ARG A 485 11.94 2.80 5.58
N TYR A 486 11.63 3.06 6.85
CA TYR A 486 11.06 2.08 7.77
C TYR A 486 9.57 2.39 7.99
N PRO A 487 8.65 1.63 7.39
CA PRO A 487 7.22 1.86 7.56
C PRO A 487 6.77 1.59 9.00
N SER A 488 5.96 2.48 9.56
CA SER A 488 5.47 2.38 10.94
C SER A 488 4.58 1.14 11.11
N GLY A 489 5.01 0.19 11.94
CA GLY A 489 4.27 -1.05 12.21
C GLY A 489 4.64 -2.25 11.34
N SER A 490 5.58 -2.11 10.39
CA SER A 490 6.06 -3.23 9.55
C SER A 490 7.49 -3.66 9.96
N SER A 491 7.81 -4.94 9.78
CA SER A 491 9.16 -5.48 10.03
C SER A 491 10.12 -5.38 8.83
N GLY A 492 9.61 -4.91 7.68
CA GLY A 492 10.39 -4.69 6.45
C GLY A 492 10.80 -3.23 6.29
N HIS A 493 11.72 -2.97 5.36
CA HIS A 493 12.09 -1.61 4.99
C HIS A 493 12.30 -1.49 3.48
N TYR A 494 12.15 -0.27 2.97
CA TYR A 494 12.45 0.07 1.59
C TYR A 494 13.80 0.78 1.53
N SER A 495 14.61 0.46 0.54
CA SER A 495 15.91 1.11 0.32
C SER A 495 15.97 1.70 -1.07
N LEU A 496 16.32 2.98 -1.17
CA LEU A 496 16.66 3.67 -2.40
C LEU A 496 18.18 3.84 -2.45
N ILE A 497 18.81 3.17 -3.41
CA ILE A 497 20.25 3.25 -3.66
C ILE A 497 20.47 4.05 -4.94
N ILE A 498 21.31 5.07 -4.89
CA ILE A 498 21.57 5.96 -6.03
C ILE A 498 23.08 6.07 -6.26
N ASN A 499 23.53 5.83 -7.49
CA ASN A 499 24.87 6.19 -7.94
C ASN A 499 24.82 7.55 -8.65
N TRP A 500 25.37 8.57 -8.00
CA TRP A 500 25.47 9.92 -8.50
C TRP A 500 26.71 10.16 -9.37
N SER A 501 27.67 9.23 -9.40
CA SER A 501 28.88 9.40 -10.19
C SER A 501 28.64 9.19 -11.69
N GLY A 502 29.48 9.85 -12.49
CA GLY A 502 29.59 9.62 -13.93
C GLY A 502 30.34 8.32 -14.29
N SER A 503 30.76 7.53 -13.31
CA SER A 503 31.47 6.27 -13.48
C SER A 503 30.69 5.10 -12.86
N GLY A 504 31.02 3.87 -13.28
CA GLY A 504 30.50 2.68 -12.62
C GLY A 504 31.14 2.53 -11.24
N ASN A 505 30.34 2.47 -10.19
CA ASN A 505 30.81 2.25 -8.83
C ASN A 505 30.48 0.84 -8.37
N SER A 506 31.49 0.10 -7.93
CA SER A 506 31.31 -1.23 -7.37
C SER A 506 31.25 -1.17 -5.85
N ILE A 507 30.19 -1.70 -5.24
CA ILE A 507 30.07 -1.80 -3.79
C ILE A 507 29.82 -3.26 -3.39
N SER A 508 30.44 -3.67 -2.28
CA SER A 508 30.14 -4.97 -1.69
C SER A 508 28.78 -4.90 -1.00
N LEU A 509 27.96 -5.94 -1.18
CA LEU A 509 26.68 -6.05 -0.50
C LEU A 509 26.83 -5.94 1.04
N LYS A 510 27.91 -6.47 1.61
CA LYS A 510 28.20 -6.41 3.04
C LYS A 510 28.41 -4.99 3.57
N GLU A 511 29.00 -4.10 2.76
CA GLU A 511 29.16 -2.69 3.11
C GLU A 511 27.84 -1.93 2.93
N LEU A 512 27.09 -2.25 1.88
CA LEU A 512 25.80 -1.61 1.57
C LEU A 512 24.74 -1.89 2.64
N PHE A 513 24.79 -3.08 3.22
CA PHE A 513 23.94 -3.49 4.32
C PHE A 513 24.87 -3.92 5.46
N ASN A 514 25.35 -2.96 6.27
CA ASN A 514 26.20 -3.22 7.46
C ASN A 514 25.60 -4.24 8.47
N LYS A 515 24.39 -4.73 8.23
CA LYS A 515 23.73 -5.88 8.85
C LYS A 515 23.12 -6.80 7.78
N ILE A 516 23.89 -7.34 6.83
CA ILE A 516 23.47 -8.55 6.08
C ILE A 516 23.48 -9.71 7.06
N ASN A 517 22.40 -9.77 7.80
CA ASN A 517 21.80 -11.00 8.23
C ASN A 517 20.84 -11.33 7.06
N SER A 518 21.17 -12.36 6.25
CA SER A 518 20.49 -13.00 5.10
C SER A 518 18.99 -12.72 4.93
N LYS A 519 18.67 -11.49 4.54
CA LYS A 519 17.34 -11.12 4.09
C LYS A 519 17.33 -11.04 2.56
N LYS A 520 16.25 -11.54 1.94
CA LYS A 520 16.09 -11.52 0.48
C LYS A 520 15.55 -10.17 0.03
N PHE A 521 16.36 -9.44 -0.73
CA PHE A 521 15.97 -8.18 -1.36
C PHE A 521 15.22 -8.45 -2.66
N THR A 522 14.06 -7.81 -2.82
CA THR A 522 13.33 -7.79 -4.10
C THR A 522 13.49 -6.41 -4.72
N ILE A 523 13.96 -6.35 -5.97
CA ILE A 523 14.01 -5.10 -6.72
C ILE A 523 12.59 -4.73 -7.14
N LEU A 524 12.07 -3.62 -6.62
CA LEU A 524 10.78 -3.07 -7.03
C LEU A 524 10.89 -2.36 -8.38
N ALA A 525 11.95 -1.57 -8.54
CA ALA A 525 12.24 -0.82 -9.75
C ALA A 525 13.74 -0.54 -9.89
N SER A 526 14.19 -0.43 -11.13
CA SER A 526 15.55 -0.02 -11.52
C SER A 526 15.44 0.96 -12.68
N THR A 527 16.29 1.98 -12.69
CA THR A 527 16.38 2.94 -13.81
C THR A 527 17.09 2.37 -15.03
N ASP A 528 17.83 1.27 -14.87
CA ASP A 528 18.47 0.55 -15.96
C ASP A 528 18.00 -0.91 -15.98
N LYS A 529 17.58 -1.36 -17.17
CA LYS A 529 17.00 -2.69 -17.38
C LYS A 529 18.00 -3.80 -17.13
N ASN A 530 19.18 -3.72 -17.75
CA ASN A 530 20.18 -4.79 -17.66
C ASN A 530 20.70 -4.89 -16.23
N PHE A 531 20.98 -3.74 -15.63
CA PHE A 531 21.42 -3.65 -14.24
C PHE A 531 20.41 -4.22 -13.26
N GLY A 532 19.13 -3.90 -13.41
CA GLY A 532 18.06 -4.42 -12.54
C GLY A 532 17.92 -5.94 -12.62
N GLU A 533 17.91 -6.50 -13.84
CA GLU A 533 17.79 -7.94 -14.05
C GLU A 533 19.03 -8.71 -13.58
N GLU A 534 20.23 -8.20 -13.82
CA GLU A 534 21.48 -8.78 -13.34
C GLU A 534 21.57 -8.74 -11.81
N THR A 535 21.19 -7.63 -11.20
CA THR A 535 21.19 -7.47 -9.75
C THR A 535 20.11 -8.33 -9.09
N GLN A 536 18.95 -8.53 -9.73
CA GLN A 536 17.93 -9.45 -9.22
C GLN A 536 18.43 -10.90 -9.23
N LYS A 537 19.12 -11.32 -10.31
CA LYS A 537 19.76 -12.65 -10.39
C LYS A 537 20.81 -12.82 -9.30
N LEU A 538 21.56 -11.77 -8.99
CA LEU A 538 22.53 -11.75 -7.88
C LEU A 538 21.81 -11.95 -6.54
N PHE A 539 20.70 -11.25 -6.27
CA PHE A 539 19.93 -11.45 -5.05
C PHE A 539 19.22 -12.81 -4.95
N ASP A 540 18.85 -13.41 -6.08
CA ASP A 540 18.22 -14.74 -6.12
C ASP A 540 19.21 -15.90 -5.90
N GLY A 541 20.52 -15.66 -5.99
CA GLY A 541 21.56 -16.70 -5.92
C GLY A 541 21.89 -17.26 -4.52
N GLY A 542 21.48 -16.60 -3.42
CA GLY A 542 21.63 -17.08 -2.03
C GLY A 542 22.93 -16.66 -1.31
N ASP A 543 23.20 -17.29 -0.16
CA ASP A 543 24.15 -16.84 0.89
C ASP A 543 25.65 -16.74 0.51
N GLU A 544 26.11 -17.35 -0.59
CA GLU A 544 27.52 -17.27 -1.03
C GLU A 544 27.89 -15.92 -1.70
N ILE A 545 26.97 -14.96 -1.72
CA ILE A 545 27.06 -13.73 -2.53
C ILE A 545 27.43 -12.49 -1.70
N ALA A 546 27.58 -12.61 -0.38
CA ALA A 546 27.96 -11.49 0.49
C ALA A 546 29.30 -10.81 0.11
N GLU A 547 30.19 -11.52 -0.61
CA GLU A 547 31.45 -10.98 -1.14
C GLU A 547 31.35 -10.46 -2.59
N GLN A 548 30.24 -10.69 -3.29
CA GLN A 548 30.07 -10.19 -4.65
C GLN A 548 29.84 -8.69 -4.65
N LYS A 549 30.49 -8.04 -5.62
CA LYS A 549 30.38 -6.60 -5.83
C LYS A 549 29.28 -6.34 -6.83
N VAL A 550 28.30 -5.54 -6.43
CA VAL A 550 27.31 -4.99 -7.36
C VAL A 550 27.93 -3.76 -8.01
N VAL A 551 28.00 -3.75 -9.34
CA VAL A 551 28.52 -2.62 -10.12
C VAL A 551 27.34 -1.76 -10.53
N PHE A 552 27.16 -0.64 -9.83
CA PHE A 552 26.16 0.37 -10.17
C PHE A 552 26.66 1.17 -11.37
N PRO A 553 25.95 1.16 -12.52
CA PRO A 553 26.30 2.01 -13.65
C PRO A 553 26.16 3.50 -13.30
N ALA A 554 26.76 4.36 -14.12
CA ALA A 554 26.71 5.81 -13.92
C ALA A 554 25.25 6.32 -13.92
N PHE A 555 24.92 7.21 -12.98
CA PHE A 555 23.60 7.85 -12.86
C PHE A 555 22.42 6.87 -12.81
N THR A 556 22.52 5.80 -12.01
CA THR A 556 21.47 4.80 -11.85
C THR A 556 20.90 4.78 -10.43
N ALA A 557 19.63 4.37 -10.31
CA ALA A 557 18.98 4.10 -9.04
C ALA A 557 18.36 2.71 -8.99
N LEU A 558 18.36 2.14 -7.79
CA LEU A 558 17.77 0.86 -7.47
C LEU A 558 16.84 1.01 -6.26
N ILE A 559 15.60 0.54 -6.40
CA ILE A 559 14.61 0.53 -5.32
C ILE A 559 14.43 -0.91 -4.86
N LEU A 560 14.74 -1.15 -3.59
CA LEU A 560 14.64 -2.45 -2.96
C LEU A 560 13.48 -2.46 -1.96
N ASN A 561 12.79 -3.59 -1.93
CA ASN A 561 11.90 -3.96 -0.84
C ASN A 561 12.49 -5.19 -0.16
N GLU A 562 12.72 -5.07 1.14
CA GLU A 562 13.08 -6.21 1.97
C GLU A 562 11.81 -7.00 2.30
N GLN A 563 11.63 -8.15 1.64
CA GLN A 563 10.49 -9.02 1.88
C GLN A 563 10.80 -10.13 2.90
N TRP A 564 9.74 -10.68 3.51
CA TRP A 564 9.80 -11.75 4.50
C TRP A 564 10.41 -13.05 3.96
N ILE A 565 11.71 -13.17 4.16
CA ILE A 565 12.40 -14.43 4.40
C ILE A 565 13.10 -14.24 5.74
N LEU A 566 12.78 -15.10 6.71
CA LEU A 566 13.41 -15.04 8.02
C LEU A 566 14.76 -15.75 7.93
N GLU A 567 15.81 -15.16 8.49
CA GLU A 567 17.04 -15.91 8.72
C GLU A 567 16.82 -16.98 9.78
N LYS A 568 17.68 -18.02 9.80
CA LYS A 568 17.77 -18.92 10.96
C LYS A 568 18.06 -18.13 12.26
N GLY A 569 18.88 -17.09 12.21
CA GLY A 569 19.21 -16.24 13.37
C GLY A 569 18.02 -15.44 13.88
N ASP A 570 17.28 -14.78 12.99
CA ASP A 570 16.06 -14.05 13.34
C ASP A 570 14.98 -15.01 13.86
N LEU A 571 14.80 -16.16 13.21
CA LEU A 571 13.85 -17.19 13.63
C LEU A 571 14.17 -17.72 15.05
N LEU A 572 15.44 -17.90 15.39
CA LEU A 572 15.87 -18.28 16.74
C LEU A 572 15.63 -17.16 17.76
N ARG A 573 15.83 -15.88 17.37
CA ARG A 573 15.55 -14.74 18.23
C ARG A 573 14.07 -14.62 18.56
N GLU A 574 13.20 -14.69 17.56
CA GLU A 574 11.74 -14.61 17.74
C GLU A 574 11.22 -15.82 18.54
N ARG A 575 11.83 -17.00 18.37
CA ARG A 575 11.55 -18.20 19.20
C ARG A 575 12.17 -18.15 20.58
N GLY A 576 12.86 -17.07 20.95
CA GLY A 576 13.62 -16.97 22.20
C GLY A 576 12.78 -17.25 23.45
N ASP A 577 11.49 -16.93 23.43
CA ASP A 577 10.59 -17.21 24.55
C ASP A 577 10.20 -18.69 24.68
N ASP A 578 10.04 -19.39 23.56
CA ASP A 578 9.78 -20.83 23.54
C ASP A 578 11.06 -21.63 23.85
N LEU A 579 12.22 -21.14 23.38
CA LEU A 579 13.52 -21.76 23.61
C LEU A 579 14.01 -21.66 25.07
N LYS A 580 13.36 -20.82 25.90
CA LYS A 580 13.57 -20.82 27.36
C LYS A 580 13.00 -22.08 28.03
N ILE A 581 12.11 -22.81 27.34
CA ILE A 581 11.29 -23.89 27.90
C ILE A 581 11.58 -25.20 27.19
N TYR A 582 11.66 -25.15 25.87
CA TYR A 582 11.97 -26.27 25.01
C TYR A 582 13.39 -26.10 24.46
N THR A 583 14.14 -27.19 24.40
CA THR A 583 15.35 -27.20 23.58
C THR A 583 15.00 -27.02 22.10
N GLU A 584 15.96 -26.55 21.28
CA GLU A 584 15.74 -26.40 19.83
C GLU A 584 15.27 -27.73 19.19
N GLU A 585 15.81 -28.85 19.64
CA GLU A 585 15.42 -30.18 19.15
C GLU A 585 13.98 -30.55 19.53
N GLU A 586 13.56 -30.26 20.76
CA GLU A 586 12.18 -30.48 21.22
C GLU A 586 11.19 -29.58 20.47
N TYR A 587 11.55 -28.32 20.23
CA TYR A 587 10.74 -27.38 19.46
C TYR A 587 10.53 -27.88 18.02
N GLN A 588 11.59 -28.36 17.36
CA GLN A 588 11.49 -28.92 16.02
C GLN A 588 10.64 -30.20 16.00
N LYS A 589 10.76 -31.08 17.00
CA LYS A 589 9.90 -32.26 17.15
C LYS A 589 8.43 -31.87 17.29
N LEU A 590 8.12 -30.83 18.08
CA LEU A 590 6.77 -30.28 18.22
C LEU A 590 6.24 -29.73 16.89
N MET A 591 7.05 -28.97 16.15
CA MET A 591 6.65 -28.43 14.85
C MET A 591 6.41 -29.54 13.83
N ILE A 592 7.29 -30.53 13.73
CA ILE A 592 7.09 -31.71 12.87
C ILE A 592 5.80 -32.44 13.24
N PHE A 593 5.53 -32.59 14.54
CA PHE A 593 4.30 -33.19 15.04
C PHE A 593 3.06 -32.44 14.53
N PHE A 594 3.01 -31.10 14.66
CA PHE A 594 1.86 -30.32 14.18
C PHE A 594 1.73 -30.28 12.66
N MET A 595 2.83 -30.33 11.91
CA MET A 595 2.77 -30.46 10.45
C MET A 595 2.15 -31.81 10.04
N ASN A 596 2.53 -32.90 10.72
CA ASN A 596 1.91 -34.21 10.51
C ASN A 596 0.43 -34.22 10.92
N PHE A 597 0.07 -33.49 11.97
CA PHE A 597 -1.31 -33.33 12.40
C PHE A 597 -2.15 -32.62 11.33
N ILE A 598 -1.70 -31.47 10.82
CA ILE A 598 -2.37 -30.71 9.75
C ILE A 598 -2.52 -31.57 8.49
N GLN A 599 -1.46 -32.27 8.08
CA GLN A 599 -1.48 -33.13 6.91
C GLN A 599 -2.46 -34.30 7.07
N THR A 600 -2.47 -34.96 8.22
CA THR A 600 -3.39 -36.08 8.50
C THR A 600 -4.83 -35.61 8.56
N MET A 601 -5.07 -34.42 9.13
CA MET A 601 -6.39 -33.82 9.16
C MET A 601 -6.90 -33.44 7.76
N GLY A 602 -6.04 -32.84 6.93
CA GLY A 602 -6.35 -32.55 5.53
C GLY A 602 -6.71 -33.81 4.73
N GLN A 603 -5.97 -34.91 4.93
CA GLN A 603 -6.27 -36.21 4.32
C GLN A 603 -7.58 -36.85 4.85
N CYS A 604 -7.92 -36.64 6.13
CA CYS A 604 -9.20 -37.08 6.68
C CYS A 604 -10.37 -36.33 6.04
N LEU A 605 -10.22 -35.02 5.81
CA LEU A 605 -11.21 -34.18 5.11
C LEU A 605 -11.35 -34.57 3.64
N GLU A 606 -10.26 -34.97 2.98
CA GLU A 606 -10.28 -35.52 1.62
C GLU A 606 -11.16 -36.78 1.52
N LYS A 607 -11.01 -37.72 2.47
CA LYS A 607 -11.72 -39.01 2.47
C LYS A 607 -13.19 -38.93 2.91
N GLU A 608 -13.55 -38.01 3.82
CA GLU A 608 -14.91 -37.89 4.36
C GLU A 608 -15.96 -37.52 3.30
N VAL A 609 -15.54 -36.80 2.26
CA VAL A 609 -16.48 -36.35 1.23
C VAL A 609 -16.44 -37.23 0.00
N SER A 610 -15.38 -38.04 -0.22
CA SER A 610 -15.41 -39.11 -1.22
C SER A 610 -16.51 -40.16 -0.97
N GLN A 611 -16.94 -40.35 0.28
CA GLN A 611 -18.10 -41.20 0.60
C GLN A 611 -19.46 -40.53 0.30
N SER A 612 -19.50 -39.20 0.09
CA SER A 612 -20.70 -38.50 -0.41
C SER A 612 -20.64 -38.28 -1.93
N ILE A 613 -19.61 -38.79 -2.63
CA ILE A 613 -19.46 -38.72 -4.09
C ILE A 613 -19.95 -40.04 -4.69
N ASN A 614 -21.26 -40.27 -4.63
CA ASN A 614 -21.96 -41.05 -5.64
C ASN A 614 -22.62 -40.14 -6.70
N GLU A 615 -22.23 -38.85 -6.75
CA GLU A 615 -22.85 -37.82 -7.60
C GLU A 615 -21.83 -37.01 -8.44
N GLY A 616 -20.88 -37.70 -9.12
CA GLY A 616 -20.28 -37.18 -10.36
C GLY A 616 -19.35 -35.96 -10.28
N ARG A 617 -18.58 -35.76 -9.20
CA ARG A 617 -17.45 -34.80 -9.19
C ARG A 617 -16.10 -35.53 -9.13
N ASP A 618 -15.38 -35.57 -10.25
CA ASP A 618 -14.04 -36.14 -10.42
C ASP A 618 -12.88 -35.32 -9.79
N ARG A 619 -13.11 -34.56 -8.70
CA ARG A 619 -12.06 -33.69 -8.13
C ARG A 619 -11.95 -33.83 -6.60
N PRO A 620 -10.72 -33.98 -6.06
CA PRO A 620 -10.48 -33.98 -4.62
C PRO A 620 -10.84 -32.61 -4.02
N ILE A 621 -11.42 -32.62 -2.82
CA ILE A 621 -12.07 -31.45 -2.22
C ILE A 621 -11.10 -30.53 -1.49
N LEU A 622 -10.00 -31.06 -0.97
CA LEU A 622 -8.87 -30.25 -0.50
C LEU A 622 -7.62 -30.73 -1.23
N ARG A 623 -7.05 -29.87 -2.07
CA ARG A 623 -5.82 -30.19 -2.80
C ARG A 623 -4.62 -30.09 -1.86
N MET A 624 -3.55 -30.81 -2.18
CA MET A 624 -2.27 -30.73 -1.46
C MET A 624 -1.78 -29.29 -1.31
N GLN A 625 -2.06 -28.43 -2.30
CA GLN A 625 -1.75 -27.01 -2.25
C GLN A 625 -2.40 -26.30 -1.05
N ALA A 626 -3.66 -26.55 -0.75
CA ALA A 626 -4.35 -25.94 0.40
C ALA A 626 -3.83 -26.48 1.74
N ILE A 627 -3.48 -27.78 1.80
CA ILE A 627 -2.83 -28.37 2.98
C ILE A 627 -1.45 -27.73 3.19
N ALA A 628 -0.69 -27.55 2.12
CA ALA A 628 0.61 -26.89 2.17
C ALA A 628 0.47 -25.41 2.59
N SER A 629 -0.51 -24.66 2.08
CA SER A 629 -0.80 -23.28 2.51
C SER A 629 -1.10 -23.23 4.02
N ALA A 630 -1.88 -24.19 4.53
CA ALA A 630 -2.16 -24.29 5.97
C ALA A 630 -0.89 -24.54 6.80
N CYS A 631 0.01 -25.42 6.35
CA CYS A 631 1.31 -25.64 7.01
C CYS A 631 2.16 -24.36 7.04
N VAL A 632 2.19 -23.59 5.95
CA VAL A 632 2.93 -22.33 5.88
C VAL A 632 2.33 -21.28 6.81
N TYR A 633 1.01 -21.13 6.86
CA TYR A 633 0.35 -20.20 7.79
C TYR A 633 0.66 -20.53 9.24
N PHE A 634 0.59 -21.82 9.62
CA PHE A 634 0.90 -22.26 10.96
C PHE A 634 2.34 -21.92 11.36
N ARG A 635 3.30 -22.17 10.46
CA ARG A 635 4.71 -21.84 10.70
C ARG A 635 4.96 -20.33 10.77
N ARG A 636 4.33 -19.53 9.91
CA ARG A 636 4.44 -18.06 9.93
C ARG A 636 3.85 -17.45 11.20
N PHE A 637 2.80 -18.05 11.74
CA PHE A 637 2.21 -17.60 12.99
C PHE A 637 3.17 -17.83 14.16
N TYR A 638 3.66 -19.06 14.34
CA TYR A 638 4.59 -19.41 15.43
C TYR A 638 6.05 -19.02 15.16
N SER A 639 6.34 -18.32 14.06
CA SER A 639 7.62 -17.62 13.92
C SER A 639 7.60 -16.23 14.57
N LYS A 640 6.42 -15.69 14.88
CA LYS A 640 6.23 -14.38 15.55
C LYS A 640 5.65 -14.50 16.96
N ARG A 641 4.98 -15.60 17.26
CA ARG A 641 4.23 -15.84 18.50
C ARG A 641 4.72 -17.10 19.19
N SER A 642 4.63 -17.11 20.52
CA SER A 642 4.99 -18.28 21.31
C SER A 642 3.93 -19.37 21.16
N LEU A 643 4.34 -20.64 21.25
CA LEU A 643 3.44 -21.79 21.35
C LEU A 643 2.46 -21.72 22.53
N LYS A 644 2.69 -20.82 23.50
CA LYS A 644 1.81 -20.55 24.63
C LYS A 644 0.65 -19.61 24.33
N ASP A 645 0.78 -18.78 23.30
CA ASP A 645 -0.16 -17.68 23.06
C ASP A 645 -1.53 -18.20 22.59
N ILE A 646 -1.52 -19.12 21.64
CA ILE A 646 -2.72 -19.81 21.11
C ILE A 646 -2.47 -21.30 21.11
N ASP A 647 -3.49 -22.08 21.49
CA ASP A 647 -3.46 -23.54 21.40
C ASP A 647 -3.11 -23.99 19.97
N PRO A 648 -1.98 -24.69 19.78
CA PRO A 648 -1.56 -25.22 18.49
C PRO A 648 -2.60 -26.12 17.81
N PHE A 649 -3.41 -26.86 18.57
CA PHE A 649 -4.46 -27.68 17.96
C PHE A 649 -5.58 -26.84 17.37
N LEU A 650 -5.97 -25.75 18.04
CA LEU A 650 -6.96 -24.80 17.52
C LEU A 650 -6.43 -24.04 16.30
N LEU A 651 -5.18 -23.58 16.35
CA LEU A 651 -4.57 -22.87 15.24
C LEU A 651 -4.44 -23.77 14.00
N ALA A 652 -4.05 -25.03 14.17
CA ALA A 652 -3.96 -25.99 13.08
C ALA A 652 -5.29 -26.14 12.30
N VAL A 653 -6.42 -26.24 13.01
CA VAL A 653 -7.76 -26.29 12.40
C VAL A 653 -8.07 -24.99 11.66
N THR A 654 -7.72 -23.85 12.26
CA THR A 654 -7.95 -22.52 11.71
C THR A 654 -7.16 -22.28 10.43
N CYS A 655 -5.88 -22.68 10.39
CA CYS A 655 -5.04 -22.60 9.20
C CYS A 655 -5.62 -23.40 8.03
N ILE A 656 -6.15 -24.60 8.28
CA ILE A 656 -6.80 -25.41 7.24
C ILE A 656 -8.06 -24.71 6.72
N ASN A 657 -8.89 -24.18 7.62
CA ASN A 657 -10.11 -23.47 7.24
C ASN A 657 -9.78 -22.23 6.38
N LEU A 658 -8.85 -21.38 6.83
CA LEU A 658 -8.44 -20.18 6.09
C LEU A 658 -7.81 -20.53 4.75
N ALA A 659 -6.88 -21.48 4.71
CA ALA A 659 -6.24 -21.92 3.46
C ALA A 659 -7.25 -22.48 2.45
N SER A 660 -8.28 -23.18 2.91
CA SER A 660 -9.36 -23.67 2.03
C SER A 660 -10.16 -22.55 1.37
N LYS A 661 -10.37 -21.43 2.07
CA LYS A 661 -11.05 -20.24 1.54
C LYS A 661 -10.18 -19.50 0.53
N VAL A 662 -8.89 -19.33 0.84
CA VAL A 662 -7.93 -18.60 0.01
C VAL A 662 -7.60 -19.33 -1.29
N GLU A 663 -7.48 -20.66 -1.25
CA GLU A 663 -7.17 -21.48 -2.44
C GLU A 663 -8.43 -21.85 -3.26
N GLU A 664 -9.57 -21.19 -3.00
CA GLU A 664 -10.84 -21.37 -3.71
C GLU A 664 -11.38 -22.82 -3.69
N MET A 665 -11.07 -23.59 -2.65
CA MET A 665 -11.48 -24.99 -2.52
C MET A 665 -12.88 -25.18 -1.90
N GLY A 666 -13.56 -24.07 -1.60
CA GLY A 666 -14.93 -24.04 -1.05
C GLY A 666 -14.98 -23.95 0.48
N HIS A 667 -16.16 -23.61 1.00
CA HIS A 667 -16.36 -23.42 2.44
C HIS A 667 -16.39 -24.76 3.20
N LEU A 668 -15.46 -24.97 4.13
CA LEU A 668 -15.46 -26.11 5.05
C LEU A 668 -16.43 -25.82 6.21
N SER A 669 -17.48 -26.65 6.34
CA SER A 669 -18.43 -26.48 7.44
C SER A 669 -17.79 -26.85 8.78
N PRO A 670 -18.12 -26.15 9.88
CA PRO A 670 -17.54 -26.43 11.20
C PRO A 670 -17.72 -27.88 11.65
N ASN A 671 -18.85 -28.51 11.31
CA ASN A 671 -19.10 -29.92 11.65
C ASN A 671 -18.11 -30.87 10.98
N LYS A 672 -17.69 -30.59 9.74
CA LYS A 672 -16.68 -31.38 9.01
C LYS A 672 -15.29 -31.19 9.59
N LEU A 673 -14.95 -29.98 10.02
CA LEU A 673 -13.69 -29.71 10.71
C LEU A 673 -13.61 -30.47 12.04
N ILE A 674 -14.71 -30.49 12.81
CA ILE A 674 -14.81 -31.22 14.08
C ILE A 674 -14.69 -32.74 13.88
N SER A 675 -15.38 -33.30 12.88
CA SER A 675 -15.31 -34.74 12.58
C SER A 675 -13.89 -35.15 12.16
N ALA A 676 -13.25 -34.37 11.28
CA ALA A 676 -11.88 -34.61 10.87
C ALA A 676 -10.87 -34.46 12.02
N TYR A 677 -11.05 -33.47 12.90
CA TYR A 677 -10.23 -33.30 14.11
C TYR A 677 -10.36 -34.52 15.04
N THR A 678 -11.59 -34.97 15.31
CA THR A 678 -11.88 -36.11 16.19
C THR A 678 -11.29 -37.43 15.65
N ARG A 679 -11.32 -37.64 14.34
CA ARG A 679 -10.69 -38.82 13.73
C ARG A 679 -9.17 -38.76 13.77
N THR A 680 -8.62 -37.56 13.55
CA THR A 680 -7.18 -37.33 13.55
C THR A 680 -6.60 -37.58 14.94
N THR A 681 -7.25 -37.08 15.99
CA THR A 681 -6.83 -37.30 17.38
C THR A 681 -6.88 -38.78 17.79
N LYS A 682 -7.90 -39.54 17.36
CA LYS A 682 -7.99 -41.00 17.59
C LYS A 682 -6.86 -41.82 16.95
N LYS A 683 -6.16 -41.29 15.95
CA LYS A 683 -4.99 -41.97 15.35
C LYS A 683 -3.76 -41.93 16.26
N TRP A 684 -3.75 -41.08 17.28
CA TRP A 684 -2.64 -40.92 18.22
C TRP A 684 -3.10 -41.18 19.67
N PRO A 685 -2.90 -42.41 20.19
CA PRO A 685 -3.41 -42.82 21.51
C PRO A 685 -2.92 -41.95 22.68
N VAL A 686 -1.68 -41.45 22.60
CA VAL A 686 -1.10 -40.55 23.62
C VAL A 686 -1.88 -39.23 23.68
N ILE A 687 -2.33 -38.72 22.54
CA ILE A 687 -3.08 -37.48 22.43
C ILE A 687 -4.51 -37.67 22.88
N GLU A 688 -5.12 -38.80 22.57
CA GLU A 688 -6.44 -39.16 23.09
C GLU A 688 -6.45 -39.13 24.63
N SER A 689 -5.38 -39.61 25.27
CA SER A 689 -5.23 -39.53 26.72
C SER A 689 -5.03 -38.10 27.25
N LEU A 690 -4.25 -37.27 26.55
CA LEU A 690 -3.98 -35.86 26.93
C LEU A 690 -5.22 -34.97 26.76
N ILE A 691 -5.93 -35.12 25.65
CA ILE A 691 -7.14 -34.36 25.31
C ILE A 691 -8.34 -34.82 26.17
N ALA A 692 -8.41 -36.11 26.53
CA ALA A 692 -9.43 -36.61 27.46
C ALA A 692 -9.31 -35.99 28.87
N HIS A 693 -8.11 -35.53 29.27
CA HIS A 693 -7.87 -34.90 30.56
C HIS A 693 -7.95 -33.36 30.55
N ASN A 694 -7.62 -32.69 29.43
CA ASN A 694 -7.42 -31.24 29.37
C ASN A 694 -8.19 -30.51 28.24
N HIS A 695 -9.52 -30.62 28.22
CA HIS A 695 -10.42 -30.00 27.24
C HIS A 695 -10.42 -30.63 25.84
N GLN A 696 -11.54 -31.27 25.48
CA GLN A 696 -11.96 -31.37 24.07
C GLN A 696 -12.09 -29.93 23.54
N ILE A 697 -11.49 -29.63 22.39
CA ILE A 697 -11.79 -28.38 21.68
C ILE A 697 -13.29 -28.34 21.49
N ASN A 698 -13.96 -27.44 22.22
CA ASN A 698 -15.39 -27.37 22.22
C ASN A 698 -15.84 -26.99 20.81
N SER A 699 -16.92 -27.58 20.33
CA SER A 699 -17.54 -27.27 19.03
C SER A 699 -17.83 -25.78 18.81
N HIS A 700 -17.79 -24.96 19.87
CA HIS A 700 -17.87 -23.50 19.83
C HIS A 700 -16.54 -22.79 19.48
N GLN A 701 -15.37 -23.30 19.88
CA GLN A 701 -14.08 -22.69 19.56
C GLN A 701 -13.72 -22.84 18.08
N ILE A 702 -14.05 -23.99 17.47
CA ILE A 702 -13.90 -24.23 16.02
C ILE A 702 -14.90 -23.38 15.20
N LYS A 703 -16.01 -22.94 15.81
CA LYS A 703 -16.95 -21.98 15.21
C LYS A 703 -16.51 -20.53 15.38
N GLY A 704 -15.55 -20.26 16.26
CA GLY A 704 -15.12 -18.91 16.61
C GLY A 704 -14.27 -18.29 15.51
N SER A 705 -14.76 -17.20 14.94
CA SER A 705 -14.04 -16.34 13.98
C SER A 705 -12.81 -15.63 14.57
N GLU A 706 -12.59 -15.71 15.88
CA GLU A 706 -11.53 -14.98 16.60
C GLU A 706 -10.12 -15.48 16.28
N ALA A 707 -9.91 -16.81 16.26
CA ALA A 707 -8.63 -17.39 15.88
C ALA A 707 -8.32 -17.12 14.39
N GLU A 708 -9.35 -17.11 13.54
CA GLU A 708 -9.22 -16.77 12.13
C GLU A 708 -8.80 -15.30 11.95
N PHE A 709 -9.43 -14.37 12.67
CA PHE A 709 -9.05 -12.95 12.66
C PHE A 709 -7.61 -12.75 13.14
N CYS A 710 -7.23 -13.37 14.26
CA CYS A 710 -5.87 -13.30 14.79
C CYS A 710 -4.84 -13.88 13.80
N LEU A 711 -5.16 -14.98 13.13
CA LEU A 711 -4.31 -15.55 12.10
C LEU A 711 -4.14 -14.59 10.92
N VAL A 712 -5.22 -13.97 10.44
CA VAL A 712 -5.16 -13.00 9.32
C VAL A 712 -4.36 -11.74 9.69
N GLU A 713 -4.55 -11.24 10.91
CA GLU A 713 -3.81 -10.10 11.46
C GLU A 713 -2.31 -10.40 11.57
N MET A 714 -1.93 -11.55 12.15
CA MET A 714 -0.50 -11.92 12.30
C MET A 714 0.21 -12.20 10.96
N LEU A 715 -0.56 -12.62 9.95
CA LEU A 715 -0.10 -12.78 8.58
C LEU A 715 -0.07 -11.45 7.80
N ASP A 716 -0.38 -10.31 8.44
CA ASP A 716 -0.41 -8.98 7.82
C ASP A 716 -1.30 -8.94 6.56
N CYS A 717 -2.41 -9.69 6.56
CA CYS A 717 -3.28 -9.93 5.40
C CYS A 717 -2.58 -10.54 4.16
N SER A 718 -1.34 -11.02 4.28
CA SER A 718 -0.57 -11.69 3.23
C SER A 718 -0.92 -13.17 3.15
N LEU A 719 -2.09 -13.45 2.59
CA LEU A 719 -2.65 -14.80 2.50
C LEU A 719 -2.14 -15.59 1.30
N ILE A 720 -1.59 -14.95 0.27
CA ILE A 720 -1.15 -15.66 -0.93
C ILE A 720 0.15 -16.43 -0.62
N VAL A 721 0.13 -17.76 -0.81
CA VAL A 721 1.29 -18.64 -0.64
C VAL A 721 1.69 -19.22 -1.98
N TYR A 722 2.93 -18.96 -2.40
CA TYR A 722 3.51 -19.61 -3.56
C TYR A 722 4.13 -20.94 -3.14
N HIS A 723 3.86 -22.01 -3.90
CA HIS A 723 4.31 -23.38 -3.58
C HIS A 723 5.33 -23.93 -4.58
N PRO A 724 6.25 -24.81 -4.15
CA PRO A 724 7.29 -25.39 -5.01
C PRO A 724 6.71 -26.23 -6.16
N TYR A 725 5.48 -26.73 -6.03
CA TYR A 725 4.83 -27.61 -7.00
C TYR A 725 4.76 -27.02 -8.41
N ARG A 726 4.52 -25.70 -8.55
CA ARG A 726 4.45 -25.03 -9.86
C ARG A 726 5.81 -25.03 -10.56
N SER A 727 6.88 -24.71 -9.83
CA SER A 727 8.25 -24.73 -10.34
C SER A 727 8.69 -26.15 -10.72
N LEU A 728 8.30 -27.14 -9.92
CA LEU A 728 8.51 -28.56 -10.20
C LEU A 728 7.90 -29.01 -11.53
N HIS A 729 6.67 -28.55 -11.82
CA HIS A 729 6.02 -28.80 -13.11
C HIS A 729 6.74 -28.14 -14.28
N GLN A 730 7.28 -26.94 -14.08
CA GLN A 730 8.07 -26.26 -15.10
C GLN A 730 9.37 -27.01 -15.38
N PHE A 731 10.13 -27.37 -14.34
CA PHE A 731 11.34 -28.18 -14.48
C PHE A 731 11.07 -29.53 -15.14
N ARG A 732 9.93 -30.18 -14.83
CA ARG A 732 9.52 -31.40 -15.52
C ARG A 732 9.41 -31.20 -17.04
N ASN A 733 8.79 -30.12 -17.48
CA ASN A 733 8.60 -29.83 -18.90
C ASN A 733 9.93 -29.52 -19.58
N ASP A 734 10.79 -28.76 -18.91
CA ASP A 734 12.12 -28.41 -19.41
C ASP A 734 13.00 -29.67 -19.52
N MET A 735 13.02 -30.53 -18.50
CA MET A 735 13.75 -31.81 -18.54
C MET A 735 13.23 -32.76 -19.64
N LYS A 736 11.92 -32.76 -19.91
CA LYS A 736 11.34 -33.51 -21.04
C LYS A 736 11.80 -32.94 -22.38
N SER A 737 11.90 -31.62 -22.51
CA SER A 737 12.42 -30.98 -23.72
C SER A 737 13.91 -31.31 -23.97
N CYS A 738 14.68 -31.53 -22.90
CA CYS A 738 16.09 -31.92 -22.96
C CYS A 738 16.33 -33.43 -23.10
N SER A 739 15.29 -34.24 -23.35
CA SER A 739 15.39 -35.70 -23.56
C SER A 739 16.01 -36.50 -22.40
N ILE A 740 15.87 -36.03 -21.16
CA ILE A 740 16.33 -36.77 -19.97
C ILE A 740 15.43 -38.00 -19.76
N GLN A 741 16.03 -39.16 -19.44
CA GLN A 741 15.28 -40.38 -19.13
C GLN A 741 14.79 -40.38 -17.67
N ASN A 742 13.69 -41.09 -17.38
CA ASN A 742 13.11 -41.22 -16.02
C ASN A 742 12.61 -39.91 -15.36
N VAL A 743 12.33 -38.87 -16.14
CA VAL A 743 11.86 -37.56 -15.64
C VAL A 743 10.60 -37.68 -14.78
N ASP A 744 9.68 -38.58 -15.14
CA ASP A 744 8.42 -38.74 -14.38
C ASP A 744 8.65 -39.36 -12.99
N GLN A 745 9.62 -40.28 -12.85
CA GLN A 745 10.00 -40.84 -11.56
C GLN A 745 10.73 -39.80 -10.69
N LEU A 746 11.69 -39.08 -11.28
CA LEU A 746 12.41 -37.99 -10.60
C LEU A 746 11.46 -36.91 -10.09
N CYS A 747 10.46 -36.52 -10.89
CA CYS A 747 9.46 -35.54 -10.46
C CYS A 747 8.60 -36.05 -9.31
N GLN A 748 8.26 -37.35 -9.28
CA GLN A 748 7.52 -37.93 -8.15
C GLN A 748 8.35 -37.93 -6.87
N ASP A 749 9.64 -38.27 -6.95
CA ASP A 749 10.54 -38.25 -5.80
C ASP A 749 10.78 -36.82 -5.30
N ALA A 750 11.01 -35.86 -6.20
CA ALA A 750 11.12 -34.44 -5.84
C ALA A 750 9.82 -33.86 -5.25
N TRP A 751 8.64 -34.34 -5.69
CA TRP A 751 7.37 -33.98 -5.06
C TRP A 751 7.31 -34.49 -3.61
N ARG A 752 7.76 -35.72 -3.34
CA ARG A 752 7.83 -36.27 -1.98
C ARG A 752 8.77 -35.43 -1.10
N VAL A 753 9.95 -35.08 -1.61
CA VAL A 753 10.89 -34.22 -0.89
C VAL A 753 10.30 -32.84 -0.60
N CYS A 754 9.59 -32.22 -1.56
CA CYS A 754 8.92 -30.94 -1.32
C CYS A 754 7.85 -31.04 -0.22
N ASN A 755 7.10 -32.14 -0.16
CA ASN A 755 6.12 -32.37 0.91
C ASN A 755 6.81 -32.57 2.25
N ASP A 756 7.95 -33.25 2.28
CA ASP A 756 8.75 -33.43 3.49
C ASP A 756 9.37 -32.10 3.95
N GLY A 757 9.75 -31.24 3.01
CA GLY A 757 10.24 -29.88 3.27
C GLY A 757 9.23 -28.98 3.97
N MET A 758 7.91 -29.22 3.82
CA MET A 758 6.89 -28.50 4.60
C MET A 758 6.96 -28.82 6.11
N ARG A 759 7.61 -29.94 6.49
CA ARG A 759 7.86 -30.30 7.89
C ARG A 759 9.10 -29.63 8.49
N SER A 760 9.84 -28.87 7.71
CA SER A 760 10.97 -28.07 8.17
C SER A 760 10.67 -26.58 8.05
N ASP A 761 11.61 -25.76 8.50
CA ASP A 761 11.54 -24.30 8.32
C ASP A 761 11.80 -23.87 6.86
N ALA A 762 11.98 -24.81 5.92
CA ALA A 762 12.29 -24.51 4.53
C ALA A 762 11.30 -23.54 3.86
N ALA A 763 10.01 -23.64 4.19
CA ALA A 763 8.99 -22.72 3.65
C ALA A 763 9.06 -21.29 4.22
N LEU A 764 9.82 -21.07 5.30
CA LEU A 764 10.12 -19.76 5.87
C LEU A 764 11.49 -19.22 5.41
N LEU A 765 12.43 -20.14 5.13
CA LEU A 765 13.83 -19.84 4.83
C LEU A 765 14.12 -19.73 3.32
N TYR A 766 13.38 -20.45 2.46
CA TYR A 766 13.71 -20.61 1.04
C TYR A 766 12.52 -20.33 0.12
N HIS A 767 12.81 -19.81 -1.07
CA HIS A 767 11.79 -19.55 -2.08
C HIS A 767 11.29 -20.86 -2.71
N PRO A 768 10.01 -20.96 -3.14
CA PRO A 768 9.44 -22.16 -3.76
C PRO A 768 10.26 -22.84 -4.87
N HIS A 769 10.91 -22.08 -5.76
CA HIS A 769 11.75 -22.67 -6.81
C HIS A 769 13.05 -23.29 -6.25
N MET A 770 13.58 -22.76 -5.15
CA MET A 770 14.77 -23.30 -4.47
C MET A 770 14.43 -24.60 -3.76
N ILE A 771 13.28 -24.62 -3.07
CA ILE A 771 12.74 -25.82 -2.44
C ILE A 771 12.49 -26.91 -3.49
N ALA A 772 11.97 -26.54 -4.66
CA ALA A 772 11.74 -27.47 -5.77
C ALA A 772 13.03 -28.07 -6.35
N ILE A 773 14.16 -27.35 -6.27
CA ILE A 773 15.48 -27.83 -6.69
C ILE A 773 16.16 -28.65 -5.59
N GLY A 774 15.81 -28.43 -4.32
CA GLY A 774 16.37 -29.13 -3.16
C GLY A 774 17.63 -28.47 -2.57
N LYS A 775 17.70 -27.13 -2.64
CA LYS A 775 18.80 -26.33 -2.08
C LYS A 775 18.58 -25.98 -0.61
#